data_AF-A0A4Z0PXI5-F1
#
_entry.id   AF-A0A4Z0PXI5-F1
#
_cell.length_a   1.000
_cell.length_b   1.000
_cell.length_c   1.000
_cell.angle_alpha   90.00
_cell.angle_beta   90.00
_cell.angle_gamma   90.00
#
_symmetry.space_group_name_H-M   'P 1'
#
loop_
_entity.id
_entity.type
_entity.pdbx_description
1 polymer ?
#
loop_
_entity_poly.entity_id
_entity_poly.type
_entity_poly.pdbx_seq_one_letter_code
_entity_poly.pdbx_strand_id
1 'polypeptide(L)'
;MKLCPLLLALLGGAPALAQTPALPAPADSGTYVLHKFEQPIGKETYRLTRTAQTLTYDVAFRFVDRGSPVPLRARLQVTPTYEPLRLAVKGRTSRMSTINDSIEIGKGQAYVRVDDKVTTTAVGPLSFPVAGYAPGTGQLLLLRYWQQHGRPASLPTLPTGAVQISRDGQDTLTFQNQPLVLERYVIKGLVWGNELLWTDQQGRLMCIITNDAEGDKLEMMWQPYESLLPTLIGRAAAHGMRLFTAEAGSKAATQSKVLAISGGAVLDVLTGKRLPNQVVLIENGKITKIGAVGKVKVPPGAEVIQAAGQTLVPGLWDMHAHFQQAEWGPAYLAAGVTTVRDCGNEFSYINAIQRAIDTGRGVGPRILKAGLIDGSGQRPLGIVRADTPAEAVQAVQQYKANGFAQIKLYSSLKPEIVRAICAEAHRQGLTVTGHIPDGMNLYQGVRAGMDQVNHLPYVGSVLKRNPDRSYNFTDTTSLRAFRFLKESHTVIDPTLGVYEIIGRSTQDDITQLEPAFAKLPPPLQALFISMGGDPKEVAGFRPQYNSLVQLVKVLYDQGVTIVAGTDMGFPGTSLDRELELYVQAGLTPLQALQTATITPARVMKQDKQSGSIEVGKQADLVLVDGNPLEKIQNLRRVKLVVKDGRAYDPARMRTLAGYQP
;
A
#
# COMPACT_ATOMS: atom_id res chain seq x y z
N MET A 1 48.65 -24.38 -76.21
CA MET A 1 48.90 -25.04 -74.90
C MET A 1 48.30 -24.16 -73.82
N LYS A 2 47.57 -24.78 -72.89
CA LYS A 2 46.75 -24.17 -71.83
C LYS A 2 47.60 -23.32 -70.86
N LEU A 3 47.05 -22.18 -70.44
CA LEU A 3 47.51 -21.36 -69.32
C LEU A 3 46.27 -20.78 -68.63
N CYS A 4 46.10 -21.03 -67.34
CA CYS A 4 45.45 -20.09 -66.43
C CYS A 4 45.70 -20.49 -64.96
N PRO A 5 46.30 -19.60 -64.13
CA PRO A 5 46.43 -19.81 -62.70
C PRO A 5 45.22 -19.21 -61.94
N LEU A 6 44.93 -19.81 -60.78
CA LEU A 6 43.89 -19.39 -59.83
C LEU A 6 44.25 -18.05 -59.15
N LEU A 7 43.27 -17.16 -59.05
CA LEU A 7 43.28 -15.98 -58.19
C LEU A 7 42.08 -16.02 -57.22
N LEU A 8 42.32 -15.59 -55.99
CA LEU A 8 41.41 -15.47 -54.86
C LEU A 8 40.13 -14.66 -55.16
N ALA A 9 39.02 -15.07 -54.52
CA ALA A 9 37.92 -14.17 -54.17
C ALA A 9 37.47 -14.40 -52.71
N LEU A 10 37.45 -13.32 -51.94
CA LEU A 10 36.90 -13.20 -50.59
C LEU A 10 35.36 -13.17 -50.63
N LEU A 11 34.71 -13.94 -49.77
CA LEU A 11 33.31 -13.71 -49.37
C LEU A 11 33.21 -13.79 -47.84
N GLY A 12 32.74 -12.69 -47.24
CA GLY A 12 32.48 -12.57 -45.80
C GLY A 12 31.23 -13.35 -45.39
N GLY A 13 31.34 -14.11 -44.30
CA GLY A 13 30.22 -14.77 -43.64
C GLY A 13 29.65 -13.90 -42.52
N ALA A 14 28.34 -13.67 -42.55
CA ALA A 14 27.59 -13.10 -41.43
C ALA A 14 27.57 -14.08 -40.23
N PRO A 15 27.59 -13.60 -38.97
CA PRO A 15 27.53 -14.48 -37.82
C PRO A 15 26.12 -15.06 -37.66
N ALA A 16 26.04 -16.38 -37.50
CA ALA A 16 24.80 -17.09 -37.20
C ALA A 16 24.25 -16.65 -35.83
N LEU A 17 23.01 -16.19 -35.80
CA LEU A 17 22.24 -15.99 -34.57
C LEU A 17 22.07 -17.33 -33.86
N ALA A 18 22.68 -17.49 -32.70
CA ALA A 18 22.45 -18.64 -31.82
C ALA A 18 20.97 -18.66 -31.40
N GLN A 19 20.24 -19.70 -31.80
CA GLN A 19 18.87 -19.92 -31.37
C GLN A 19 18.84 -20.15 -29.87
N THR A 20 18.06 -19.32 -29.17
CA THR A 20 17.75 -19.50 -27.75
C THR A 20 16.99 -20.82 -27.59
N PRO A 21 17.33 -21.69 -26.63
CA PRO A 21 16.60 -22.93 -26.43
C PRO A 21 15.14 -22.61 -26.07
N ALA A 22 14.21 -23.18 -26.84
CA ALA A 22 12.78 -23.00 -26.63
C ALA A 22 12.34 -23.63 -25.30
N LEU A 23 11.52 -22.92 -24.53
CA LEU A 23 10.88 -23.47 -23.34
C LEU A 23 10.02 -24.68 -23.72
N PRO A 24 9.97 -25.74 -22.88
CA PRO A 24 9.11 -26.89 -23.14
C PRO A 24 7.65 -26.41 -23.30
N ALA A 25 6.95 -26.96 -24.31
CA ALA A 25 5.54 -26.69 -24.54
C ALA A 25 4.76 -26.83 -23.23
N PRO A 26 3.83 -25.91 -22.92
CA PRO A 26 3.12 -25.96 -21.64
C PRO A 26 2.42 -27.31 -21.50
N ALA A 27 2.63 -27.96 -20.37
CA ALA A 27 1.77 -29.07 -19.97
C ALA A 27 0.32 -28.57 -19.93
N ASP A 28 -0.62 -29.45 -20.20
CA ASP A 28 -2.07 -29.21 -20.12
C ASP A 28 -2.57 -28.91 -18.69
N SER A 29 -1.67 -28.60 -17.77
CA SER A 29 -1.91 -28.38 -16.36
C SER A 29 -0.73 -27.62 -15.79
N GLY A 30 -0.95 -26.94 -14.67
CA GLY A 30 0.06 -26.07 -14.12
C GLY A 30 -0.05 -25.84 -12.62
N THR A 31 1.06 -25.38 -12.04
CA THR A 31 1.15 -25.05 -10.61
C THR A 31 1.83 -23.70 -10.45
N TYR A 32 1.11 -22.75 -9.86
CA TYR A 32 1.67 -21.51 -9.35
C TYR A 32 1.83 -21.63 -7.85
N VAL A 33 2.99 -21.23 -7.33
CA VAL A 33 3.14 -21.00 -5.90
C VAL A 33 2.54 -19.63 -5.60
N LEU A 34 1.75 -19.57 -4.52
CA LEU A 34 1.11 -18.36 -4.02
C LEU A 34 1.98 -17.81 -2.90
N HIS A 35 2.21 -16.51 -2.93
CA HIS A 35 2.99 -15.80 -1.92
C HIS A 35 2.20 -14.64 -1.35
N LYS A 36 2.47 -14.32 -0.08
CA LYS A 36 1.93 -13.15 0.62
C LYS A 36 3.08 -12.45 1.30
N PHE A 37 3.43 -11.24 0.87
CA PHE A 37 4.66 -10.57 1.29
C PHE A 37 5.89 -11.43 1.03
N GLU A 38 6.01 -11.97 -0.19
CA GLU A 38 7.10 -12.85 -0.67
C GLU A 38 7.14 -14.23 0.03
N GLN A 39 6.35 -14.43 1.09
CA GLN A 39 6.29 -15.69 1.83
C GLN A 39 5.41 -16.71 1.10
N PRO A 40 5.89 -17.92 0.80
CA PRO A 40 5.05 -18.95 0.19
C PRO A 40 3.96 -19.38 1.18
N ILE A 41 2.71 -19.30 0.74
CA ILE A 41 1.51 -19.58 1.55
C ILE A 41 0.67 -20.74 0.99
N GLY A 42 0.89 -21.13 -0.26
CA GLY A 42 0.06 -22.15 -0.89
C GLY A 42 0.30 -22.28 -2.39
N LYS A 43 -0.67 -22.87 -3.08
CA LYS A 43 -0.59 -23.12 -4.52
C LYS A 43 -1.93 -22.90 -5.21
N GLU A 44 -1.85 -22.40 -6.43
CA GLU A 44 -2.89 -22.59 -7.43
C GLU A 44 -2.46 -23.70 -8.38
N THR A 45 -3.31 -24.72 -8.55
CA THR A 45 -3.13 -25.73 -9.59
C THR A 45 -4.32 -25.70 -10.54
N TYR A 46 -4.07 -25.83 -11.84
CA TYR A 46 -5.15 -26.01 -12.81
C TYR A 46 -4.94 -27.25 -13.67
N ARG A 47 -6.05 -27.87 -14.10
CA ARG A 47 -6.10 -28.93 -15.11
C ARG A 47 -6.92 -28.45 -16.29
N LEU A 48 -6.37 -28.56 -17.50
CA LEU A 48 -7.05 -28.25 -18.75
C LEU A 48 -7.56 -29.52 -19.43
N THR A 49 -8.87 -29.57 -19.68
CA THR A 49 -9.52 -30.60 -20.51
C THR A 49 -9.96 -29.95 -21.83
N ARG A 50 -9.66 -30.58 -22.96
CA ARG A 50 -9.99 -30.06 -24.30
C ARG A 50 -10.98 -30.96 -25.01
N THR A 51 -12.00 -30.35 -25.60
CA THR A 51 -12.86 -30.94 -26.61
C THR A 51 -12.78 -30.08 -27.87
N ALA A 52 -13.41 -30.51 -28.96
CA ALA A 52 -13.47 -29.73 -30.19
C ALA A 52 -14.20 -28.38 -30.00
N GLN A 53 -15.07 -28.24 -28.98
CA GLN A 53 -15.90 -27.06 -28.76
C GLN A 53 -15.53 -26.29 -27.49
N THR A 54 -14.79 -26.89 -26.56
CA THR A 54 -14.59 -26.30 -25.22
C THR A 54 -13.22 -26.60 -24.65
N LEU A 55 -12.64 -25.58 -24.02
CA LEU A 55 -11.50 -25.66 -23.13
C LEU A 55 -12.01 -25.49 -21.69
N THR A 56 -11.85 -26.50 -20.85
CA THR A 56 -12.28 -26.45 -19.43
C THR A 56 -11.05 -26.43 -18.52
N TYR A 57 -10.95 -25.41 -17.68
CA TYR A 57 -9.93 -25.24 -16.65
C TYR A 57 -10.54 -25.52 -15.28
N ASP A 58 -10.16 -26.63 -14.66
CA ASP A 58 -10.47 -26.93 -13.27
C ASP A 58 -9.33 -26.42 -12.38
N VAL A 59 -9.61 -25.40 -11.58
CA VAL A 59 -8.65 -24.68 -10.75
C VAL A 59 -8.89 -25.01 -9.27
N ALA A 60 -7.83 -25.41 -8.58
CA ALA A 60 -7.78 -25.47 -7.13
C ALA A 60 -6.79 -24.43 -6.62
N PHE A 61 -7.31 -23.43 -5.90
CA PHE A 61 -6.56 -22.33 -5.31
C PHE A 61 -6.59 -22.51 -3.80
N ARG A 62 -5.44 -22.83 -3.19
CA ARG A 62 -5.39 -23.21 -1.77
C ARG A 62 -4.15 -22.64 -1.11
N PHE A 63 -4.36 -21.89 -0.04
CA PHE A 63 -3.27 -21.36 0.78
C PHE A 63 -3.66 -21.28 2.25
N VAL A 64 -2.67 -20.99 3.09
CA VAL A 64 -2.82 -20.71 4.51
C VAL A 64 -2.33 -19.28 4.77
N ASP A 65 -3.20 -18.41 5.26
CA ASP A 65 -2.82 -17.07 5.71
C ASP A 65 -2.86 -17.02 7.23
N ARG A 66 -1.69 -16.78 7.85
CA ARG A 66 -1.53 -16.65 9.30
C ARG A 66 -2.29 -17.76 10.06
N GLY A 67 -2.03 -19.01 9.67
CA GLY A 67 -2.62 -20.21 10.25
C GLY A 67 -4.05 -20.55 9.80
N SER A 68 -4.70 -19.69 9.01
CA SER A 68 -6.08 -19.89 8.56
C SER A 68 -6.12 -20.46 7.13
N PRO A 69 -6.75 -21.64 6.90
CA PRO A 69 -6.86 -22.20 5.56
C PRO A 69 -7.88 -21.43 4.72
N VAL A 70 -7.50 -21.15 3.47
CA VAL A 70 -8.31 -20.48 2.45
C VAL A 70 -8.43 -21.38 1.21
N PRO A 71 -9.36 -22.36 1.22
CA PRO A 71 -9.60 -23.22 0.07
C PRO A 71 -10.62 -22.59 -0.88
N LEU A 72 -10.24 -22.48 -2.15
CA LEU A 72 -11.08 -22.00 -3.24
C LEU A 72 -11.01 -22.97 -4.42
N ARG A 73 -12.14 -23.22 -5.07
CA ARG A 73 -12.18 -23.92 -6.36
C ARG A 73 -12.81 -23.01 -7.39
N ALA A 74 -12.25 -23.01 -8.60
CA ALA A 74 -12.84 -22.35 -9.74
C ALA A 74 -12.91 -23.32 -10.93
N ARG A 75 -13.94 -23.17 -11.76
CA ARG A 75 -14.05 -23.82 -13.07
C ARG A 75 -14.32 -22.74 -14.11
N LEU A 76 -13.41 -22.63 -15.08
CA LEU A 76 -13.56 -21.72 -16.21
C LEU A 76 -13.75 -22.54 -17.49
N GLN A 77 -14.73 -22.17 -18.30
CA GLN A 77 -14.97 -22.78 -19.60
C GLN A 77 -14.97 -21.71 -20.67
N VAL A 78 -14.19 -21.94 -21.72
CA VAL A 78 -14.10 -21.06 -22.88
C VAL A 78 -14.13 -21.89 -24.16
N THR A 79 -14.42 -21.30 -25.31
CA THR A 79 -14.24 -21.96 -26.62
C THR A 79 -12.74 -22.08 -26.95
N PRO A 80 -12.32 -22.83 -27.99
CA PRO A 80 -10.95 -22.83 -28.48
C PRO A 80 -10.42 -21.45 -28.92
N THR A 81 -11.32 -20.52 -29.24
CA THR A 81 -11.00 -19.10 -29.53
C THR A 81 -11.15 -18.20 -28.30
N TYR A 82 -11.21 -18.78 -27.10
CA TYR A 82 -11.29 -18.11 -25.80
C TYR A 82 -12.59 -17.34 -25.50
N GLU A 83 -13.66 -17.54 -26.27
CA GLU A 83 -14.97 -16.96 -25.94
C GLU A 83 -15.47 -17.53 -24.61
N PRO A 84 -15.87 -16.69 -23.63
CA PRO A 84 -16.26 -17.18 -22.31
C PRO A 84 -17.62 -17.88 -22.34
N LEU A 85 -17.65 -19.08 -21.76
CA LEU A 85 -18.86 -19.90 -21.63
C LEU A 85 -19.33 -19.96 -20.18
N ARG A 86 -18.40 -20.14 -19.23
CA ARG A 86 -18.74 -20.29 -17.81
C ARG A 86 -17.59 -19.88 -16.89
N LEU A 87 -17.94 -19.23 -15.79
CA LEU A 87 -17.13 -19.14 -14.57
C LEU A 87 -17.95 -19.72 -13.42
N ALA A 88 -17.37 -20.59 -12.60
CA ALA A 88 -17.95 -21.00 -11.33
C ALA A 88 -16.87 -20.98 -10.26
N VAL A 89 -17.12 -20.32 -9.14
CA VAL A 89 -16.16 -20.15 -8.04
C VAL A 89 -16.84 -20.48 -6.72
N LYS A 90 -16.22 -21.31 -5.89
CA LYS A 90 -16.77 -21.67 -4.58
C LYS A 90 -15.67 -21.92 -3.55
N GLY A 91 -15.81 -21.34 -2.36
CA GLY A 91 -14.91 -21.55 -1.24
C GLY A 91 -14.68 -20.28 -0.43
N ARG A 92 -13.45 -20.09 0.03
CA ARG A 92 -13.01 -18.91 0.77
C ARG A 92 -12.15 -18.03 -0.10
N THR A 93 -12.41 -16.72 -0.06
CA THR A 93 -11.57 -15.73 -0.71
C THR A 93 -10.49 -15.17 0.20
N SER A 94 -10.72 -15.23 1.51
CA SER A 94 -9.77 -14.75 2.51
C SER A 94 -9.98 -15.43 3.86
N ARG A 95 -9.34 -14.91 4.91
CA ARG A 95 -9.57 -15.37 6.28
C ARG A 95 -10.95 -14.98 6.81
N MET A 96 -11.60 -14.01 6.16
CA MET A 96 -12.86 -13.42 6.63
C MET A 96 -14.01 -13.58 5.63
N SER A 97 -13.73 -13.90 4.36
CA SER A 97 -14.74 -13.88 3.30
C SER A 97 -14.90 -15.23 2.60
N THR A 98 -16.14 -15.55 2.22
CA THR A 98 -16.53 -16.71 1.42
C THR A 98 -17.15 -16.28 0.10
N ILE A 99 -17.16 -17.17 -0.89
CA ILE A 99 -17.78 -16.93 -2.19
C ILE A 99 -18.47 -18.21 -2.68
N ASN A 100 -19.61 -18.06 -3.33
CA ASN A 100 -20.27 -19.13 -4.05
C ASN A 100 -20.96 -18.56 -5.29
N ASP A 101 -20.19 -18.26 -6.32
CA ASP A 101 -20.66 -17.50 -7.48
C ASP A 101 -20.56 -18.32 -8.76
N SER A 102 -21.41 -18.03 -9.73
CA SER A 102 -21.24 -18.57 -11.08
C SER A 102 -21.84 -17.66 -12.14
N ILE A 103 -21.21 -17.60 -13.30
CA ILE A 103 -21.69 -16.90 -14.48
C ILE A 103 -21.73 -17.92 -15.61
N GLU A 104 -22.90 -18.14 -16.19
CA GLU A 104 -23.09 -18.98 -17.37
C GLU A 104 -23.56 -18.13 -18.55
N ILE A 105 -22.84 -18.19 -19.67
CA ILE A 105 -23.06 -17.33 -20.84
C ILE A 105 -23.66 -18.18 -21.96
N GLY A 106 -24.80 -17.75 -22.49
CA GLY A 106 -25.45 -18.42 -23.61
C GLY A 106 -26.58 -17.59 -24.21
N LYS A 107 -26.73 -17.65 -25.55
CA LYS A 107 -27.80 -16.96 -26.30
C LYS A 107 -27.87 -15.44 -26.02
N GLY A 108 -26.72 -14.78 -25.87
CA GLY A 108 -26.63 -13.34 -25.59
C GLY A 108 -27.02 -12.93 -24.16
N GLN A 109 -27.18 -13.90 -23.26
CA GLN A 109 -27.54 -13.69 -21.85
C GLN A 109 -26.48 -14.31 -20.94
N ALA A 110 -26.32 -13.74 -19.75
CA ALA A 110 -25.52 -14.26 -18.66
C ALA A 110 -26.43 -14.55 -17.46
N TYR A 111 -26.39 -15.79 -17.00
CA TYR A 111 -27.03 -16.22 -15.76
C TYR A 111 -26.00 -16.07 -14.64
N VAL A 112 -26.16 -15.02 -13.84
CA VAL A 112 -25.26 -14.65 -12.77
C VAL A 112 -25.85 -15.15 -11.46
N ARG A 113 -25.09 -15.96 -10.74
CA ARG A 113 -25.38 -16.38 -9.39
C ARG A 113 -24.36 -15.73 -8.46
N VAL A 114 -24.85 -15.02 -7.46
CA VAL A 114 -24.08 -14.49 -6.33
C VAL A 114 -24.65 -15.12 -5.07
N ASP A 115 -23.88 -16.00 -4.44
CA ASP A 115 -24.34 -16.90 -3.39
C ASP A 115 -25.63 -17.66 -3.79
N ASP A 116 -26.74 -17.36 -3.11
CA ASP A 116 -28.05 -17.97 -3.30
C ASP A 116 -28.96 -17.19 -4.26
N LYS A 117 -28.52 -16.00 -4.72
CA LYS A 117 -29.30 -15.14 -5.61
C LYS A 117 -28.88 -15.37 -7.06
N VAL A 118 -29.87 -15.57 -7.93
CA VAL A 118 -29.65 -15.71 -9.38
C VAL A 118 -30.33 -14.54 -10.09
N THR A 119 -29.59 -13.90 -10.99
CA THR A 119 -30.06 -12.85 -11.88
C THR A 119 -29.68 -13.18 -13.32
N THR A 120 -30.43 -12.61 -14.26
CA THR A 120 -30.12 -12.70 -15.69
C THR A 120 -29.79 -11.30 -16.19
N THR A 121 -28.69 -11.17 -16.93
CA THR A 121 -28.30 -9.91 -17.57
C THR A 121 -27.95 -10.13 -19.03
N ALA A 122 -28.20 -9.13 -19.86
CA ALA A 122 -27.74 -9.12 -21.24
C ALA A 122 -26.20 -9.10 -21.26
N VAL A 123 -25.61 -9.85 -22.20
CA VAL A 123 -24.16 -9.90 -22.39
C VAL A 123 -23.79 -8.89 -23.46
N GLY A 124 -23.10 -7.83 -23.06
CA GLY A 124 -22.55 -6.86 -23.98
C GLY A 124 -21.41 -7.46 -24.81
N PRO A 125 -21.07 -6.87 -25.98
CA PRO A 125 -19.90 -7.27 -26.75
C PRO A 125 -18.63 -7.29 -25.89
N LEU A 126 -17.77 -8.29 -26.10
CA LEU A 126 -16.47 -8.42 -25.43
C LEU A 126 -16.52 -8.61 -23.90
N SER A 127 -17.68 -8.95 -23.34
CA SER A 127 -17.81 -9.15 -21.89
C SER A 127 -17.08 -10.42 -21.42
N PHE A 128 -16.31 -10.33 -20.34
CA PHE A 128 -15.59 -11.47 -19.77
C PHE A 128 -15.94 -11.71 -18.29
N PRO A 129 -16.22 -12.95 -17.85
CA PRO A 129 -16.55 -13.25 -16.46
C PRO A 129 -15.28 -13.33 -15.60
N VAL A 130 -14.99 -12.23 -14.90
CA VAL A 130 -13.85 -12.08 -13.97
C VAL A 130 -14.11 -10.89 -13.06
N ALA A 131 -13.78 -10.97 -11.77
CA ALA A 131 -13.94 -9.87 -10.82
C ALA A 131 -12.98 -10.03 -9.64
N GLY A 132 -12.60 -8.90 -9.02
CA GLY A 132 -11.76 -8.87 -7.82
C GLY A 132 -10.39 -9.52 -8.01
N TYR A 133 -9.79 -9.98 -6.90
CA TYR A 133 -8.62 -10.83 -6.96
C TYR A 133 -9.06 -12.22 -7.47
N ALA A 134 -8.80 -12.47 -8.75
CA ALA A 134 -9.17 -13.71 -9.42
C ALA A 134 -8.02 -14.73 -9.33
N PRO A 135 -8.29 -16.06 -9.40
CA PRO A 135 -7.24 -17.04 -9.64
C PRO A 135 -6.40 -16.62 -10.86
N GLY A 136 -5.09 -16.82 -10.80
CA GLY A 136 -4.16 -16.39 -11.85
C GLY A 136 -4.49 -17.02 -13.21
N THR A 137 -5.03 -18.24 -13.21
CA THR A 137 -5.58 -18.87 -14.43
C THR A 137 -6.71 -18.05 -15.06
N GLY A 138 -7.56 -17.39 -14.26
CA GLY A 138 -8.60 -16.49 -14.76
C GLY A 138 -8.01 -15.26 -15.48
N GLN A 139 -6.98 -14.65 -14.90
CA GLN A 139 -6.26 -13.52 -15.52
C GLN A 139 -5.50 -13.93 -16.79
N LEU A 140 -4.94 -15.15 -16.84
CA LEU A 140 -4.37 -15.73 -18.06
C LEU A 140 -5.42 -15.83 -19.17
N LEU A 141 -6.61 -16.35 -18.87
CA LEU A 141 -7.68 -16.47 -19.88
C LEU A 141 -8.20 -15.12 -20.34
N LEU A 142 -8.32 -14.16 -19.41
CA LEU A 142 -8.64 -12.77 -19.73
C LEU A 142 -7.62 -12.16 -20.69
N LEU A 143 -6.31 -12.35 -20.44
CA LEU A 143 -5.25 -11.85 -21.32
C LEU A 143 -5.32 -12.49 -22.71
N ARG A 144 -5.56 -13.80 -22.80
CA ARG A 144 -5.71 -14.51 -24.08
C ARG A 144 -6.93 -14.03 -24.85
N TYR A 145 -8.05 -13.83 -24.17
CA TYR A 145 -9.25 -13.23 -24.74
C TYR A 145 -8.94 -11.84 -25.33
N TRP A 146 -8.33 -10.97 -24.53
CA TRP A 146 -7.92 -9.63 -24.98
C TRP A 146 -7.02 -9.66 -26.22
N GLN A 147 -6.01 -10.55 -26.25
CA GLN A 147 -5.11 -10.72 -27.40
C GLN A 147 -5.85 -11.20 -28.66
N GLN A 148 -6.75 -12.19 -28.51
CA GLN A 148 -7.52 -12.76 -29.61
C GLN A 148 -8.50 -11.76 -30.22
N HIS A 149 -9.01 -10.83 -29.42
CA HIS A 149 -9.98 -9.81 -29.83
C HIS A 149 -9.34 -8.49 -30.26
N GLY A 150 -8.10 -8.52 -30.73
CA GLY A 150 -7.44 -7.34 -31.31
C GLY A 150 -7.03 -6.28 -30.27
N ARG A 151 -6.87 -6.68 -29.00
CA ARG A 151 -6.37 -5.83 -27.91
C ARG A 151 -7.22 -4.58 -27.68
N PRO A 152 -8.52 -4.73 -27.37
CA PRO A 152 -9.39 -3.58 -27.11
C PRO A 152 -8.90 -2.75 -25.93
N ALA A 153 -9.16 -1.44 -25.95
CA ALA A 153 -8.74 -0.53 -24.88
C ALA A 153 -9.41 -0.81 -23.52
N SER A 154 -10.61 -1.41 -23.56
CA SER A 154 -11.38 -1.77 -22.37
C SER A 154 -12.20 -3.03 -22.66
N LEU A 155 -12.34 -3.89 -21.65
CA LEU A 155 -13.20 -5.06 -21.67
C LEU A 155 -14.22 -4.96 -20.53
N PRO A 156 -15.53 -4.98 -20.80
CA PRO A 156 -16.53 -5.12 -19.76
C PRO A 156 -16.33 -6.43 -18.98
N THR A 157 -16.49 -6.37 -17.66
CA THR A 157 -16.46 -7.56 -16.80
C THR A 157 -17.86 -7.94 -16.34
N LEU A 158 -18.09 -9.24 -16.18
CA LEU A 158 -19.31 -9.77 -15.57
C LEU A 158 -19.04 -10.17 -14.12
N PRO A 159 -19.96 -9.88 -13.18
CA PRO A 159 -21.27 -9.28 -13.43
C PRO A 159 -21.26 -7.77 -13.64
N THR A 160 -20.22 -7.08 -13.16
CA THR A 160 -20.09 -5.62 -13.28
C THR A 160 -18.63 -5.22 -13.43
N GLY A 161 -18.39 -4.00 -13.92
CA GLY A 161 -17.08 -3.39 -14.04
C GLY A 161 -16.50 -3.44 -15.44
N ALA A 162 -15.23 -3.05 -15.55
CA ALA A 162 -14.44 -3.17 -16.76
C ALA A 162 -12.97 -3.22 -16.40
N VAL A 163 -12.18 -3.84 -17.28
CA VAL A 163 -10.72 -3.90 -17.16
C VAL A 163 -10.04 -3.26 -18.35
N GLN A 164 -8.90 -2.65 -18.09
CA GLN A 164 -7.99 -2.13 -19.09
C GLN A 164 -6.73 -2.99 -19.08
N ILE A 165 -6.29 -3.43 -20.25
CA ILE A 165 -5.10 -4.25 -20.41
C ILE A 165 -4.18 -3.58 -21.42
N SER A 166 -2.91 -3.46 -21.06
CA SER A 166 -1.89 -2.91 -21.94
C SER A 166 -0.61 -3.75 -21.89
N ARG A 167 0.13 -3.75 -22.99
CA ARG A 167 1.50 -4.28 -23.02
C ARG A 167 2.43 -3.14 -22.60
N ASP A 168 3.22 -3.37 -21.55
CA ASP A 168 4.13 -2.36 -20.97
C ASP A 168 5.61 -2.63 -21.28
N GLY A 169 5.94 -3.78 -21.88
CA GLY A 169 7.26 -4.03 -22.47
C GLY A 169 7.75 -5.45 -22.30
N GLN A 170 9.06 -5.62 -22.25
CA GLN A 170 9.73 -6.89 -21.99
C GLN A 170 10.75 -6.75 -20.85
N ASP A 171 11.01 -7.87 -20.20
CA ASP A 171 12.01 -8.05 -19.16
C ASP A 171 12.90 -9.22 -19.52
N THR A 172 14.21 -9.00 -19.55
CA THR A 172 15.18 -10.10 -19.64
C THR A 172 15.71 -10.43 -18.25
N LEU A 173 15.59 -11.71 -17.88
CA LEU A 173 16.11 -12.30 -16.65
C LEU A 173 17.13 -13.40 -17.01
N THR A 174 17.85 -13.88 -16.01
CA THR A 174 18.70 -15.07 -16.13
C THR A 174 18.14 -16.16 -15.24
N PHE A 175 17.90 -17.34 -15.80
CA PHE A 175 17.45 -18.51 -15.07
C PHE A 175 18.30 -19.71 -15.46
N GLN A 176 18.93 -20.37 -14.49
CA GLN A 176 19.86 -21.49 -14.75
C GLN A 176 20.92 -21.15 -15.82
N ASN A 177 21.49 -19.95 -15.74
CA ASN A 177 22.47 -19.38 -16.68
C ASN A 177 21.98 -19.20 -18.13
N GLN A 178 20.67 -19.26 -18.37
CA GLN A 178 20.07 -18.99 -19.68
C GLN A 178 19.24 -17.71 -19.64
N PRO A 179 19.20 -16.94 -20.75
CA PRO A 179 18.33 -15.77 -20.84
C PRO A 179 16.86 -16.21 -20.87
N LEU A 180 16.05 -15.61 -20.00
CA LEU A 180 14.60 -15.75 -19.96
C LEU A 180 13.99 -14.40 -20.32
N VAL A 181 13.38 -14.32 -21.50
CA VAL A 181 12.67 -13.13 -21.96
C VAL A 181 11.20 -13.25 -21.60
N LEU A 182 10.71 -12.28 -20.84
CA LEU A 182 9.32 -12.20 -20.39
C LEU A 182 8.63 -10.98 -21.01
N GLU A 183 7.42 -11.17 -21.51
CA GLU A 183 6.52 -10.09 -21.91
C GLU A 183 5.81 -9.56 -20.67
N ARG A 184 5.78 -8.23 -20.50
CA ARG A 184 5.15 -7.55 -19.37
C ARG A 184 3.86 -6.86 -19.79
N TYR A 185 2.81 -7.09 -19.00
CA TYR A 185 1.49 -6.51 -19.18
C TYR A 185 1.04 -5.81 -17.89
N VAL A 186 0.12 -4.86 -18.06
CA VAL A 186 -0.58 -4.21 -16.96
C VAL A 186 -2.07 -4.52 -17.09
N ILE A 187 -2.68 -4.96 -16.01
CA ILE A 187 -4.14 -5.10 -15.88
C ILE A 187 -4.62 -4.11 -14.84
N LYS A 188 -5.63 -3.30 -15.18
CA LYS A 188 -6.25 -2.32 -14.29
C LYS A 188 -7.75 -2.58 -14.19
N GLY A 189 -8.30 -2.50 -12.98
CA GLY A 189 -9.74 -2.54 -12.73
C GLY A 189 -10.28 -3.82 -12.07
N LEU A 190 -9.48 -4.90 -11.98
CA LEU A 190 -9.85 -6.10 -11.22
C LEU A 190 -9.73 -5.87 -9.72
N VAL A 191 -8.56 -5.40 -9.29
CA VAL A 191 -8.28 -4.86 -7.96
C VAL A 191 -8.00 -3.36 -8.07
N TRP A 192 -7.82 -2.68 -6.94
CA TRP A 192 -7.39 -1.29 -6.99
C TRP A 192 -5.94 -1.17 -7.44
N GLY A 193 -5.75 -0.33 -8.45
CA GLY A 193 -4.44 -0.04 -9.03
C GLY A 193 -4.11 -0.91 -10.23
N ASN A 194 -2.81 -0.94 -10.54
CA ASN A 194 -2.24 -1.69 -11.64
C ASN A 194 -1.66 -3.01 -11.13
N GLU A 195 -2.16 -4.11 -11.68
CA GLU A 195 -1.54 -5.42 -11.55
C GLU A 195 -0.49 -5.58 -12.64
N LEU A 196 0.67 -6.11 -12.28
CA LEU A 196 1.71 -6.42 -13.25
C LEU A 196 1.80 -7.93 -13.47
N LEU A 197 1.80 -8.31 -14.74
CA LEU A 197 1.76 -9.69 -15.18
C LEU A 197 2.86 -9.95 -16.20
N TRP A 198 3.50 -11.11 -16.09
CA TRP A 198 4.52 -11.56 -17.03
C TRP A 198 4.12 -12.86 -17.71
N THR A 199 4.33 -12.94 -19.02
CA THR A 199 4.27 -14.21 -19.76
C THR A 199 5.62 -14.55 -20.39
N ASP A 200 5.85 -15.83 -20.65
CA ASP A 200 6.90 -16.23 -21.58
C ASP A 200 6.53 -15.84 -23.02
N GLN A 201 7.46 -16.05 -23.96
CA GLN A 201 7.24 -15.78 -25.38
C GLN A 201 6.18 -16.69 -26.03
N GLN A 202 5.79 -17.78 -25.37
CA GLN A 202 4.73 -18.68 -25.81
C GLN A 202 3.36 -18.33 -25.18
N GLY A 203 3.27 -17.22 -24.42
CA GLY A 203 2.02 -16.78 -23.79
C GLY A 203 1.60 -17.63 -22.59
N ARG A 204 2.55 -18.32 -21.94
CA ARG A 204 2.35 -18.96 -20.62
C ARG A 204 2.49 -17.90 -19.55
N LEU A 205 1.55 -17.85 -18.62
CA LEU A 205 1.66 -17.00 -17.44
C LEU A 205 2.86 -17.45 -16.59
N MET A 206 3.73 -16.50 -16.26
CA MET A 206 4.94 -16.72 -15.47
C MET A 206 4.83 -16.12 -14.08
N CYS A 207 4.33 -14.89 -13.97
CA CYS A 207 4.22 -14.17 -12.71
C CYS A 207 3.01 -13.22 -12.71
N ILE A 208 2.38 -13.05 -11.55
CA ILE A 208 1.42 -11.96 -11.25
C ILE A 208 1.85 -11.32 -9.94
N ILE A 209 1.90 -9.98 -9.92
CA ILE A 209 2.03 -9.17 -8.71
C ILE A 209 0.75 -8.37 -8.55
N THR A 210 0.00 -8.65 -7.47
CA THR A 210 -1.35 -8.12 -7.22
C THR A 210 -1.61 -8.00 -5.71
N ASN A 211 -2.86 -7.75 -5.32
CA ASN A 211 -3.35 -7.80 -3.96
C ASN A 211 -4.52 -8.79 -3.82
N ASP A 212 -4.73 -9.31 -2.62
CA ASP A 212 -5.83 -10.22 -2.30
C ASP A 212 -7.12 -9.49 -1.88
N ALA A 213 -8.14 -10.26 -1.51
CA ALA A 213 -9.44 -9.75 -1.05
C ALA A 213 -9.39 -8.99 0.29
N GLU A 214 -8.30 -9.06 1.06
CA GLU A 214 -8.11 -8.25 2.27
C GLU A 214 -7.34 -6.96 1.96
N GLY A 215 -6.94 -6.77 0.70
CA GLY A 215 -6.12 -5.65 0.26
C GLY A 215 -4.63 -5.85 0.55
N ASP A 216 -4.21 -7.01 1.07
CA ASP A 216 -2.81 -7.35 1.30
C ASP A 216 -2.13 -7.73 -0.03
N LYS A 217 -0.80 -7.59 -0.11
CA LYS A 217 -0.05 -8.08 -1.27
C LYS A 217 -0.19 -9.57 -1.51
N LEU A 218 -0.32 -9.96 -2.77
CA LEU A 218 -0.38 -11.34 -3.22
C LEU A 218 0.44 -11.50 -4.49
N GLU A 219 1.33 -12.50 -4.50
CA GLU A 219 2.11 -12.84 -5.67
C GLU A 219 1.83 -14.26 -6.12
N MET A 220 1.95 -14.50 -7.42
CA MET A 220 1.79 -15.81 -8.01
C MET A 220 2.96 -16.06 -8.94
N MET A 221 3.72 -17.13 -8.71
CA MET A 221 4.88 -17.48 -9.53
C MET A 221 4.77 -18.91 -10.06
N TRP A 222 5.02 -19.10 -11.35
CA TRP A 222 5.08 -20.43 -11.94
C TRP A 222 6.16 -21.27 -11.23
N GLN A 223 5.77 -22.43 -10.67
CA GLN A 223 6.57 -23.14 -9.67
C GLN A 223 8.04 -23.39 -10.05
N PRO A 224 8.39 -23.79 -11.29
CA PRO A 224 9.80 -24.02 -11.65
C PRO A 224 10.67 -22.76 -11.58
N TYR A 225 10.08 -21.56 -11.53
CA TYR A 225 10.78 -20.27 -11.59
C TYR A 225 10.62 -19.46 -10.30
N GLU A 226 10.12 -20.08 -9.23
CA GLU A 226 9.82 -19.42 -7.94
C GLU A 226 10.97 -18.53 -7.44
N SER A 227 12.22 -18.96 -7.63
CA SER A 227 13.42 -18.22 -7.20
C SER A 227 13.59 -16.85 -7.87
N LEU A 228 12.88 -16.56 -8.97
CA LEU A 228 12.95 -15.26 -9.65
C LEU A 228 11.99 -14.22 -9.06
N LEU A 229 11.05 -14.63 -8.20
CA LEU A 229 10.00 -13.77 -7.66
C LEU A 229 10.55 -12.47 -7.01
N PRO A 230 11.61 -12.48 -6.17
CA PRO A 230 12.10 -11.26 -5.53
C PRO A 230 12.56 -10.19 -6.54
N THR A 231 13.14 -10.65 -7.67
CA THR A 231 13.56 -9.76 -8.75
C THR A 231 12.35 -9.16 -9.46
N LEU A 232 11.31 -9.95 -9.72
CA LEU A 232 10.08 -9.50 -10.37
C LEU A 232 9.28 -8.55 -9.46
N ILE A 233 9.23 -8.78 -8.15
CA ILE A 233 8.64 -7.84 -7.17
C ILE A 233 9.33 -6.46 -7.26
N GLY A 234 10.66 -6.43 -7.25
CA GLY A 234 11.41 -5.17 -7.38
C GLY A 234 11.19 -4.47 -8.73
N ARG A 235 11.07 -5.25 -9.83
CA ARG A 235 10.72 -4.71 -11.15
C ARG A 235 9.29 -4.17 -11.19
N ALA A 236 8.33 -4.89 -10.60
CA ALA A 236 6.94 -4.48 -10.49
C ALA A 236 6.81 -3.11 -9.83
N ALA A 237 7.47 -2.92 -8.68
CA ALA A 237 7.53 -1.64 -7.97
C ALA A 237 8.05 -0.50 -8.87
N ALA A 238 9.19 -0.70 -9.54
CA ALA A 238 9.80 0.31 -10.41
C ALA A 238 8.94 0.63 -11.64
N HIS A 239 8.31 -0.39 -12.25
CA HIS A 239 7.43 -0.23 -13.39
C HIS A 239 6.13 0.48 -13.00
N GLY A 240 5.50 0.09 -11.89
CA GLY A 240 4.32 0.76 -11.35
C GLY A 240 4.56 2.24 -11.08
N MET A 241 5.67 2.60 -10.44
CA MET A 241 6.03 4.00 -10.20
C MET A 241 6.27 4.82 -11.48
N ARG A 242 6.84 4.19 -12.52
CA ARG A 242 7.07 4.84 -13.82
C ARG A 242 5.75 5.27 -14.47
N LEU A 243 4.67 4.50 -14.31
CA LEU A 243 3.35 4.81 -14.89
C LEU A 243 2.84 6.19 -14.45
N PHE A 244 3.17 6.63 -13.23
CA PHE A 244 2.74 7.94 -12.73
C PHE A 244 3.68 9.09 -13.09
N THR A 245 4.91 8.81 -13.53
CA THR A 245 5.95 9.85 -13.66
C THR A 245 5.66 10.82 -14.79
N ALA A 246 5.33 10.30 -15.98
CA ALA A 246 5.01 11.13 -17.15
C ALA A 246 3.68 11.89 -16.94
N GLU A 247 2.74 11.23 -16.26
CA GLU A 247 1.38 11.73 -16.08
C GLU A 247 1.19 12.58 -14.82
N ALA A 248 2.16 12.68 -13.91
CA ALA A 248 2.08 13.60 -12.76
C ALA A 248 2.38 15.05 -13.11
N GLY A 249 2.77 15.33 -14.36
CA GLY A 249 2.89 16.70 -14.85
C GLY A 249 3.95 17.50 -14.12
N SER A 250 5.04 16.84 -13.75
CA SER A 250 6.24 17.59 -13.42
C SER A 250 6.59 18.37 -14.68
N LYS A 251 6.43 19.71 -14.64
CA LYS A 251 6.97 20.64 -15.64
C LYS A 251 8.50 20.63 -15.55
N ALA A 252 9.12 19.45 -15.65
CA ALA A 252 10.54 19.26 -15.72
C ALA A 252 11.00 19.65 -17.13
N ALA A 253 11.08 20.96 -17.37
CA ALA A 253 11.92 21.56 -18.42
C ALA A 253 11.95 23.10 -18.38
N THR A 254 10.99 23.79 -17.74
CA THR A 254 10.93 25.28 -17.79
C THR A 254 10.50 25.95 -16.49
N GLN A 255 10.50 25.23 -15.36
CA GLN A 255 10.02 25.76 -14.09
C GLN A 255 11.01 26.78 -13.51
N SER A 256 10.47 27.91 -13.05
CA SER A 256 11.22 28.90 -12.28
C SER A 256 12.00 28.24 -11.15
N LYS A 257 13.23 28.70 -10.89
CA LYS A 257 14.04 28.23 -9.75
C LYS A 257 13.39 28.54 -8.39
N VAL A 258 12.43 29.47 -8.36
CA VAL A 258 11.77 29.96 -7.15
C VAL A 258 10.25 29.80 -7.27
N LEU A 259 9.65 29.19 -6.23
CA LEU A 259 8.21 29.11 -6.02
C LEU A 259 7.82 30.05 -4.89
N ALA A 260 6.77 30.84 -5.06
CA ALA A 260 6.19 31.72 -4.06
C ALA A 260 4.73 31.35 -3.81
N ILE A 261 4.39 31.02 -2.56
CA ILE A 261 2.99 30.86 -2.12
C ILE A 261 2.60 32.16 -1.42
N SER A 262 1.60 32.88 -1.94
CA SER A 262 1.30 34.26 -1.54
C SER A 262 -0.16 34.46 -1.16
N GLY A 263 -0.40 35.23 -0.09
CA GLY A 263 -1.72 35.71 0.33
C GLY A 263 -2.48 34.79 1.29
N GLY A 264 -1.98 33.59 1.56
CA GLY A 264 -2.58 32.66 2.52
C GLY A 264 -2.12 32.89 3.96
N ALA A 265 -2.78 32.21 4.90
CA ALA A 265 -2.30 32.15 6.26
C ALA A 265 -1.23 31.06 6.43
N VAL A 266 -0.17 31.31 7.20
CA VAL A 266 0.80 30.28 7.61
C VAL A 266 0.46 29.85 9.03
N LEU A 267 0.22 28.56 9.23
CA LEU A 267 0.03 27.98 10.55
C LEU A 267 1.37 27.52 11.14
N ASP A 268 1.80 28.18 12.21
CA ASP A 268 2.88 27.68 13.05
C ASP A 268 2.36 26.61 14.00
N VAL A 269 2.63 25.34 13.66
CA VAL A 269 2.22 24.18 14.46
C VAL A 269 2.95 24.08 15.80
N LEU A 270 4.04 24.82 16.02
CA LEU A 270 4.75 24.83 17.31
C LEU A 270 3.98 25.66 18.35
N THR A 271 3.45 26.80 17.93
CA THR A 271 2.83 27.78 18.83
C THR A 271 1.30 27.87 18.70
N GLY A 272 0.73 27.29 17.63
CA GLY A 272 -0.68 27.46 17.28
C GLY A 272 -1.02 28.81 16.65
N LYS A 273 -0.03 29.66 16.39
CA LYS A 273 -0.25 30.97 15.77
C LYS A 273 -0.57 30.80 14.29
N ARG A 274 -1.69 31.37 13.86
CA ARG A 274 -2.08 31.49 12.46
C ARG A 274 -1.75 32.90 11.95
N LEU A 275 -0.70 33.01 11.15
CA LEU A 275 -0.21 34.28 10.60
C LEU A 275 -0.91 34.57 9.26
N PRO A 276 -1.83 35.55 9.16
CA PRO A 276 -2.56 35.82 7.92
C PRO A 276 -1.69 36.53 6.87
N ASN A 277 -2.11 36.47 5.60
CA ASN A 277 -1.57 37.24 4.48
C ASN A 277 -0.03 37.17 4.37
N GLN A 278 0.50 35.96 4.32
CA GLN A 278 1.93 35.69 4.23
C GLN A 278 2.38 35.37 2.80
N VAL A 279 3.68 35.51 2.57
CA VAL A 279 4.43 35.02 1.43
C VAL A 279 5.45 34.01 1.95
N VAL A 280 5.46 32.82 1.36
CA VAL A 280 6.48 31.78 1.58
C VAL A 280 7.27 31.61 0.29
N LEU A 281 8.58 31.90 0.33
CA LEU A 281 9.49 31.68 -0.80
C LEU A 281 10.20 30.34 -0.64
N ILE A 282 10.25 29.59 -1.74
CA ILE A 282 10.81 28.25 -1.83
C ILE A 282 11.82 28.23 -2.97
N GLU A 283 13.03 27.77 -2.69
CA GLU A 283 14.11 27.66 -3.66
C GLU A 283 14.92 26.40 -3.38
N ASN A 284 15.23 25.63 -4.43
CA ASN A 284 15.99 24.37 -4.33
C ASN A 284 15.45 23.41 -3.26
N GLY A 285 14.12 23.30 -3.16
CA GLY A 285 13.46 22.42 -2.21
C GLY A 285 13.35 22.98 -0.79
N LYS A 286 13.88 24.16 -0.47
CA LYS A 286 13.90 24.72 0.89
C LYS A 286 13.09 25.99 1.01
N ILE A 287 12.55 26.22 2.21
CA ILE A 287 11.90 27.49 2.57
C ILE A 287 13.00 28.53 2.82
N THR A 288 13.04 29.60 2.03
CA THR A 288 14.09 30.62 2.13
C THR A 288 13.62 31.89 2.85
N LYS A 289 12.34 32.25 2.72
CA LYS A 289 11.74 33.40 3.42
C LYS A 289 10.28 33.16 3.74
N ILE A 290 9.85 33.70 4.89
CA ILE A 290 8.45 33.79 5.30
C ILE A 290 8.21 35.22 5.79
N GLY A 291 7.10 35.84 5.41
CA GLY A 291 6.71 37.13 5.96
C GLY A 291 5.48 37.71 5.27
N ALA A 292 4.95 38.82 5.83
CA ALA A 292 3.73 39.43 5.32
C ALA A 292 3.86 39.88 3.85
N VAL A 293 2.75 39.81 3.12
CA VAL A 293 2.62 40.42 1.78
C VAL A 293 3.05 41.89 1.84
N GLY A 294 3.85 42.32 0.87
CA GLY A 294 4.44 43.67 0.84
C GLY A 294 5.72 43.85 1.67
N LYS A 295 6.04 42.93 2.60
CA LYS A 295 7.32 42.91 3.33
C LYS A 295 8.34 41.94 2.72
N VAL A 296 7.87 40.85 2.12
CA VAL A 296 8.70 39.91 1.35
C VAL A 296 8.58 40.24 -0.13
N LYS A 297 9.71 40.59 -0.78
CA LYS A 297 9.76 40.81 -2.22
C LYS A 297 9.83 39.47 -2.96
N VAL A 298 8.85 39.19 -3.80
CA VAL A 298 8.84 38.03 -4.70
C VAL A 298 9.82 38.31 -5.86
N PRO A 299 10.81 37.43 -6.11
CA PRO A 299 11.75 37.62 -7.22
C PRO A 299 11.06 37.61 -8.60
N PRO A 300 11.52 38.42 -9.57
CA PRO A 300 11.03 38.35 -10.94
C PRO A 300 11.18 36.93 -11.51
N GLY A 301 10.16 36.47 -12.21
CA GLY A 301 10.15 35.13 -12.82
C GLY A 301 9.85 33.98 -11.84
N ALA A 302 9.61 34.23 -10.55
CA ALA A 302 9.11 33.21 -9.62
C ALA A 302 7.76 32.65 -10.09
N GLU A 303 7.54 31.34 -9.93
CA GLU A 303 6.19 30.77 -10.03
C GLU A 303 5.39 31.22 -8.81
N VAL A 304 4.23 31.86 -9.00
CA VAL A 304 3.42 32.39 -7.91
C VAL A 304 2.11 31.62 -7.79
N ILE A 305 1.88 31.00 -6.64
CA ILE A 305 0.62 30.37 -6.28
C ILE A 305 -0.14 31.28 -5.32
N GLN A 306 -1.37 31.66 -5.71
CA GLN A 306 -2.25 32.46 -4.87
C GLN A 306 -2.96 31.57 -3.85
N ALA A 307 -2.90 31.99 -2.58
CA ALA A 307 -3.38 31.24 -1.43
C ALA A 307 -4.39 32.02 -0.58
N ALA A 308 -4.96 33.10 -1.13
CA ALA A 308 -5.92 33.94 -0.43
C ALA A 308 -7.09 33.11 0.15
N GLY A 309 -7.43 33.35 1.42
CA GLY A 309 -8.50 32.61 2.13
C GLY A 309 -8.12 31.19 2.58
N GLN A 310 -6.95 30.69 2.19
CA GLN A 310 -6.48 29.33 2.50
C GLN A 310 -5.45 29.36 3.65
N THR A 311 -5.19 28.19 4.23
CA THR A 311 -4.20 28.02 5.30
C THR A 311 -3.12 27.04 4.85
N LEU A 312 -1.86 27.44 4.96
CA LEU A 312 -0.69 26.61 4.73
C LEU A 312 -0.29 25.94 6.04
N VAL A 313 -0.20 24.61 6.01
CA VAL A 313 0.26 23.76 7.11
C VAL A 313 1.50 22.96 6.67
N PRO A 314 2.33 22.44 7.60
CA PRO A 314 3.42 21.54 7.24
C PRO A 314 2.90 20.29 6.52
N GLY A 315 3.74 19.70 5.69
CA GLY A 315 3.52 18.37 5.12
C GLY A 315 3.12 17.37 6.19
N LEU A 316 2.05 16.59 5.95
CA LEU A 316 1.56 15.61 6.92
C LEU A 316 2.43 14.34 6.90
N TRP A 317 2.49 13.69 8.07
CA TRP A 317 3.21 12.46 8.34
C TRP A 317 2.23 11.37 8.76
N ASP A 318 2.22 10.25 8.03
CA ASP A 318 1.55 9.01 8.47
C ASP A 318 2.61 8.05 9.01
N MET A 319 2.60 7.81 10.32
CA MET A 319 3.59 6.95 10.97
C MET A 319 3.26 5.46 10.89
N HIS A 320 2.19 5.04 10.23
CA HIS A 320 1.93 3.62 10.03
C HIS A 320 1.28 3.40 8.69
N ALA A 321 2.09 3.41 7.64
CA ALA A 321 1.66 3.05 6.30
C ALA A 321 2.05 1.60 5.98
N HIS A 322 1.27 0.95 5.12
CA HIS A 322 1.72 -0.21 4.35
C HIS A 322 1.68 0.16 2.88
N PHE A 323 2.83 0.51 2.30
CA PHE A 323 2.92 0.99 0.92
C PHE A 323 2.88 -0.20 -0.04
N GLN A 324 1.70 -0.81 -0.22
CA GLN A 324 1.57 -2.12 -0.87
C GLN A 324 1.43 -2.05 -2.39
N GLN A 325 0.93 -0.94 -2.93
CA GLN A 325 0.85 -0.66 -4.36
C GLN A 325 1.48 0.70 -4.70
N ALA A 326 1.82 0.92 -5.98
CA ALA A 326 2.45 2.17 -6.39
C ALA A 326 1.47 3.36 -6.31
N GLU A 327 0.17 3.09 -6.42
CA GLU A 327 -0.96 4.03 -6.36
C GLU A 327 -1.09 4.74 -5.01
N TRP A 328 -0.55 4.14 -3.93
CA TRP A 328 -0.45 4.80 -2.62
C TRP A 328 0.33 6.11 -2.71
N GLY A 329 1.32 6.19 -3.62
CA GLY A 329 2.13 7.39 -3.82
C GLY A 329 1.30 8.63 -4.16
N PRO A 330 0.61 8.65 -5.32
CA PRO A 330 -0.30 9.74 -5.64
C PRO A 330 -1.46 9.85 -4.65
N ALA A 331 -2.01 8.77 -4.09
CA ALA A 331 -3.09 8.86 -3.10
C ALA A 331 -2.67 9.63 -1.82
N TYR A 332 -1.48 9.35 -1.27
CA TYR A 332 -0.93 10.07 -0.12
C TYR A 332 -0.69 11.55 -0.45
N LEU A 333 -0.07 11.86 -1.59
CA LEU A 333 0.13 13.25 -1.99
C LEU A 333 -1.19 13.98 -2.24
N ALA A 334 -2.24 13.31 -2.74
CA ALA A 334 -3.56 13.93 -2.88
C ALA A 334 -4.20 14.32 -1.53
N ALA A 335 -3.83 13.64 -0.46
CA ALA A 335 -4.31 13.86 0.90
C ALA A 335 -3.38 14.76 1.75
N GLY A 336 -2.33 15.35 1.17
CA GLY A 336 -1.39 16.19 1.93
C GLY A 336 -0.33 15.43 2.72
N VAL A 337 -0.29 14.10 2.60
CA VAL A 337 0.73 13.26 3.24
C VAL A 337 2.00 13.30 2.41
N THR A 338 3.03 13.94 2.97
CA THR A 338 4.33 14.15 2.31
C THR A 338 5.42 13.23 2.84
N THR A 339 5.20 12.62 4.01
CA THR A 339 6.08 11.63 4.60
C THR A 339 5.27 10.47 5.17
N VAL A 340 5.75 9.25 4.97
CA VAL A 340 5.18 8.05 5.57
C VAL A 340 6.26 7.23 6.25
N ARG A 341 5.93 6.54 7.34
CA ARG A 341 6.69 5.39 7.82
C ARG A 341 6.01 4.12 7.32
N ASP A 342 6.66 3.45 6.37
CA ASP A 342 6.27 2.11 5.93
C ASP A 342 6.64 1.09 7.03
N CYS A 343 5.63 0.44 7.58
CA CYS A 343 5.67 -0.36 8.81
C CYS A 343 5.79 -1.87 8.55
N GLY A 344 6.62 -2.24 7.57
CA GLY A 344 6.87 -3.63 7.21
C GLY A 344 6.36 -3.95 5.82
N ASN A 345 7.27 -4.33 4.93
CA ASN A 345 6.98 -4.56 3.52
C ASN A 345 8.05 -5.50 2.96
N GLU A 346 7.82 -6.00 1.74
CA GLU A 346 8.79 -6.80 1.03
C GLU A 346 10.03 -5.98 0.69
N PHE A 347 11.19 -6.57 0.96
CA PHE A 347 12.46 -5.87 0.90
C PHE A 347 12.76 -5.29 -0.48
N SER A 348 12.58 -6.12 -1.52
CA SER A 348 12.84 -5.74 -2.92
C SER A 348 11.85 -4.68 -3.41
N TYR A 349 10.61 -4.74 -2.95
CA TYR A 349 9.56 -3.81 -3.34
C TYR A 349 9.80 -2.41 -2.78
N ILE A 350 9.87 -2.28 -1.45
CA ILE A 350 9.88 -0.95 -0.80
C ILE A 350 11.16 -0.17 -1.14
N ASN A 351 12.28 -0.87 -1.31
CA ASN A 351 13.53 -0.28 -1.77
C ASN A 351 13.41 0.27 -3.21
N ALA A 352 12.72 -0.46 -4.10
CA ALA A 352 12.50 -0.02 -5.48
C ALA A 352 11.53 1.17 -5.55
N ILE A 353 10.44 1.16 -4.76
CA ILE A 353 9.51 2.28 -4.62
C ILE A 353 10.22 3.54 -4.12
N GLN A 354 10.91 3.44 -2.97
CA GLN A 354 11.62 4.56 -2.37
C GLN A 354 12.65 5.14 -3.37
N ARG A 355 13.46 4.28 -4.01
CA ARG A 355 14.43 4.72 -5.02
C ARG A 355 13.76 5.42 -6.21
N ALA A 356 12.62 4.93 -6.68
CA ALA A 356 11.89 5.57 -7.77
C ALA A 356 11.45 7.00 -7.37
N ILE A 357 10.85 7.15 -6.18
CA ILE A 357 10.42 8.45 -5.64
C ILE A 357 11.62 9.39 -5.43
N ASP A 358 12.68 8.92 -4.75
CA ASP A 358 13.85 9.74 -4.41
C ASP A 358 14.65 10.18 -5.64
N THR A 359 14.63 9.39 -6.72
CA THR A 359 15.27 9.75 -8.00
C THR A 359 14.36 10.52 -8.95
N GLY A 360 13.14 10.89 -8.53
CA GLY A 360 12.17 11.62 -9.36
C GLY A 360 11.56 10.80 -10.50
N ARG A 361 11.71 9.46 -10.46
CA ARG A 361 11.12 8.49 -11.40
C ARG A 361 9.87 7.81 -10.83
N GLY A 362 9.28 8.42 -9.82
CA GLY A 362 8.10 7.97 -9.11
C GLY A 362 7.45 9.16 -8.40
N VAL A 363 6.19 8.98 -8.02
CA VAL A 363 5.37 10.04 -7.41
C VAL A 363 4.89 9.50 -6.08
N GLY A 364 5.21 10.21 -5.01
CA GLY A 364 4.80 9.80 -3.66
C GLY A 364 5.48 10.59 -2.55
N PRO A 365 5.08 10.32 -1.30
CA PRO A 365 5.70 10.89 -0.12
C PRO A 365 7.14 10.40 0.04
N ARG A 366 7.90 11.10 0.89
CA ARG A 366 9.14 10.56 1.46
C ARG A 366 8.82 9.32 2.28
N ILE A 367 9.58 8.25 2.09
CA ILE A 367 9.37 6.98 2.81
C ILE A 367 10.47 6.80 3.85
N LEU A 368 10.07 6.65 5.11
CA LEU A 368 10.88 6.07 6.18
C LEU A 368 10.54 4.58 6.27
N LYS A 369 11.53 3.70 6.30
CA LYS A 369 11.29 2.25 6.27
C LYS A 369 11.54 1.64 7.65
N ALA A 370 10.57 0.90 8.16
CA ALA A 370 10.70 0.01 9.31
C ALA A 370 10.79 -1.45 8.85
N GLY A 371 11.90 -2.12 9.15
CA GLY A 371 12.18 -3.47 8.66
C GLY A 371 11.44 -4.53 9.46
N LEU A 372 10.54 -5.29 8.83
CA LEU A 372 9.75 -6.34 9.48
C LEU A 372 10.63 -7.54 9.87
N ILE A 373 10.73 -7.83 11.16
CA ILE A 373 11.30 -9.09 11.65
C ILE A 373 10.22 -9.86 12.39
N ASP A 374 10.11 -11.14 12.08
CA ASP A 374 9.17 -12.04 12.74
C ASP A 374 9.83 -13.40 13.07
N GLY A 375 9.24 -14.18 13.97
CA GLY A 375 9.74 -15.51 14.33
C GLY A 375 9.18 -16.62 13.45
N SER A 376 9.70 -17.84 13.60
CA SER A 376 8.95 -19.02 13.16
C SER A 376 7.78 -19.27 14.12
N GLY A 377 6.62 -19.67 13.59
CA GLY A 377 5.44 -19.85 14.43
C GLY A 377 4.19 -20.16 13.63
N GLN A 378 3.03 -20.10 14.31
CA GLN A 378 1.74 -20.43 13.71
C GLN A 378 1.19 -19.34 12.79
N ARG A 379 1.57 -18.08 13.00
CA ARG A 379 1.04 -16.92 12.25
C ARG A 379 2.15 -16.00 11.73
N PRO A 380 3.14 -16.55 11.01
CA PRO A 380 4.30 -15.82 10.58
C PRO A 380 3.94 -14.86 9.43
N LEU A 381 4.56 -13.67 9.35
CA LEU A 381 4.44 -12.71 8.24
C LEU A 381 5.80 -12.30 7.62
N GLY A 382 5.90 -12.32 6.30
CA GLY A 382 7.10 -11.94 5.54
C GLY A 382 8.20 -13.02 5.49
N ILE A 383 9.36 -12.69 4.93
CA ILE A 383 10.45 -13.68 4.76
C ILE A 383 11.66 -13.49 5.67
N VAL A 384 11.79 -12.34 6.34
CA VAL A 384 12.91 -12.09 7.26
C VAL A 384 12.58 -12.65 8.64
N ARG A 385 13.27 -13.74 9.00
CA ARG A 385 13.01 -14.52 10.21
C ARG A 385 14.15 -14.49 11.21
N ALA A 386 13.82 -14.54 12.49
CA ALA A 386 14.78 -14.75 13.56
C ALA A 386 14.20 -15.66 14.65
N ASP A 387 14.86 -16.79 14.89
CA ASP A 387 14.54 -17.74 15.97
C ASP A 387 15.68 -17.91 16.97
N THR A 388 16.84 -17.31 16.68
CA THR A 388 18.03 -17.25 17.53
C THR A 388 18.57 -15.82 17.64
N PRO A 389 19.31 -15.47 18.72
CA PRO A 389 19.92 -14.15 18.85
C PRO A 389 20.89 -13.81 17.70
N ALA A 390 21.57 -14.80 17.13
CA ALA A 390 22.48 -14.59 16.01
C ALA A 390 21.73 -14.17 14.73
N GLU A 391 20.60 -14.82 14.43
CA GLU A 391 19.74 -14.44 13.30
C GLU A 391 19.12 -13.06 13.53
N ALA A 392 18.69 -12.75 14.75
CA ALA A 392 18.19 -11.41 15.10
C ALA A 392 19.23 -10.33 14.79
N VAL A 393 20.49 -10.55 15.18
CA VAL A 393 21.59 -9.62 14.90
C VAL A 393 21.79 -9.46 13.38
N GLN A 394 21.82 -10.57 12.64
CA GLN A 394 21.98 -10.53 11.19
C GLN A 394 20.83 -9.80 10.49
N ALA A 395 19.58 -10.05 10.89
CA ALA A 395 18.41 -9.39 10.32
C ALA A 395 18.43 -7.86 10.53
N VAL A 396 18.78 -7.41 11.75
CA VAL A 396 18.92 -5.96 12.03
C VAL A 396 20.05 -5.34 11.19
N GLN A 397 21.20 -6.02 11.07
CA GLN A 397 22.31 -5.55 10.26
C GLN A 397 21.96 -5.46 8.77
N GLN A 398 21.22 -6.44 8.25
CA GLN A 398 20.73 -6.42 6.87
C GLN A 398 19.84 -5.20 6.61
N TYR A 399 18.88 -4.92 7.51
CA TYR A 399 18.02 -3.74 7.39
C TYR A 399 18.80 -2.44 7.50
N LYS A 400 19.73 -2.34 8.45
CA LYS A 400 20.61 -1.16 8.59
C LYS A 400 21.42 -0.90 7.32
N ALA A 401 22.03 -1.94 6.75
CA ALA A 401 22.84 -1.85 5.54
C ALA A 401 22.05 -1.38 4.31
N ASN A 402 20.72 -1.51 4.36
CA ASN A 402 19.81 -1.10 3.27
C ASN A 402 19.03 0.19 3.60
N GLY A 403 19.52 0.98 4.55
CA GLY A 403 19.02 2.32 4.85
C GLY A 403 17.66 2.35 5.54
N PHE A 404 17.27 1.27 6.23
CA PHE A 404 16.10 1.29 7.10
C PHE A 404 16.42 2.12 8.35
N ALA A 405 15.42 2.87 8.83
CA ALA A 405 15.56 3.78 9.97
C ALA A 405 15.05 3.18 11.29
N GLN A 406 14.30 2.08 11.20
CA GLN A 406 13.65 1.44 12.33
C GLN A 406 13.47 -0.06 12.04
N ILE A 407 13.24 -0.86 13.08
CA ILE A 407 12.83 -2.27 12.99
C ILE A 407 11.39 -2.40 13.47
N LYS A 408 10.56 -3.15 12.74
CA LYS A 408 9.19 -3.52 13.09
C LYS A 408 9.17 -4.96 13.61
N LEU A 409 8.76 -5.16 14.85
CA LEU A 409 8.52 -6.51 15.41
C LEU A 409 7.11 -7.02 15.07
N TYR A 410 7.00 -8.33 14.85
CA TYR A 410 5.74 -9.01 14.61
C TYR A 410 5.49 -10.20 15.57
N SER A 411 4.29 -10.77 15.45
CA SER A 411 3.65 -11.54 16.52
C SER A 411 4.30 -12.90 16.83
N SER A 412 5.05 -13.52 15.92
CA SER A 412 5.60 -14.87 16.13
C SER A 412 6.98 -14.88 16.80
N LEU A 413 7.54 -13.72 17.16
CA LEU A 413 8.83 -13.65 17.85
C LEU A 413 8.77 -14.18 19.28
N LYS A 414 9.80 -14.96 19.66
CA LYS A 414 9.98 -15.42 21.06
C LYS A 414 10.55 -14.29 21.93
N PRO A 415 10.23 -14.22 23.24
CA PRO A 415 10.64 -13.12 24.12
C PRO A 415 12.16 -12.85 24.16
N GLU A 416 13.00 -13.88 24.14
CA GLU A 416 14.46 -13.76 24.14
C GLU A 416 15.01 -13.15 22.85
N ILE A 417 14.31 -13.35 21.72
CA ILE A 417 14.69 -12.81 20.42
C ILE A 417 14.37 -11.32 20.34
N VAL A 418 13.25 -10.90 20.92
CA VAL A 418 12.88 -9.48 21.01
C VAL A 418 13.98 -8.66 21.67
N ARG A 419 14.54 -9.14 22.78
CA ARG A 419 15.66 -8.46 23.47
C ARG A 419 16.90 -8.37 22.59
N ALA A 420 17.23 -9.43 21.85
CA ALA A 420 18.39 -9.44 20.96
C ALA A 420 18.23 -8.44 19.80
N ILE A 421 17.03 -8.37 19.21
CA ILE A 421 16.69 -7.40 18.15
C ILE A 421 16.83 -5.97 18.69
N CYS A 422 16.23 -5.66 19.84
CA CYS A 422 16.29 -4.32 20.42
C CYS A 422 17.73 -3.90 20.74
N ALA A 423 18.52 -4.78 21.37
CA ALA A 423 19.90 -4.49 21.71
C ALA A 423 20.76 -4.19 20.46
N GLU A 424 20.63 -5.00 19.40
CA GLU A 424 21.36 -4.75 18.15
C GLU A 424 20.86 -3.50 17.43
N ALA A 425 19.54 -3.28 17.39
CA ALA A 425 18.95 -2.10 16.76
C ALA A 425 19.51 -0.81 17.39
N HIS A 426 19.50 -0.74 18.72
CA HIS A 426 20.08 0.40 19.45
C HIS A 426 21.58 0.54 19.22
N ARG A 427 22.34 -0.56 19.17
CA ARG A 427 23.77 -0.53 18.83
C ARG A 427 24.03 0.03 17.43
N GLN A 428 23.14 -0.21 16.48
CA GLN A 428 23.19 0.32 15.11
C GLN A 428 22.57 1.73 14.96
N GLY A 429 22.10 2.32 16.06
CA GLY A 429 21.44 3.62 16.10
C GLY A 429 20.04 3.63 15.49
N LEU A 430 19.40 2.46 15.37
CA LEU A 430 18.00 2.30 14.96
C LEU A 430 17.10 2.31 16.20
N THR A 431 15.81 2.55 15.97
CA THR A 431 14.77 2.32 17.00
C THR A 431 13.97 1.07 16.66
N VAL A 432 13.12 0.61 17.58
CA VAL A 432 12.24 -0.55 17.42
C VAL A 432 10.80 -0.16 17.68
N THR A 433 9.93 -0.48 16.73
CA THR A 433 8.47 -0.36 16.82
C THR A 433 7.85 -1.74 16.62
N GLY A 434 6.57 -1.93 16.92
CA GLY A 434 5.88 -3.14 16.47
C GLY A 434 4.68 -3.56 17.27
N HIS A 435 4.26 -4.76 16.95
CA HIS A 435 3.37 -5.53 17.80
C HIS A 435 4.12 -5.92 19.07
N ILE A 436 3.38 -6.13 20.15
CA ILE A 436 3.87 -6.92 21.27
C ILE A 436 3.75 -8.39 20.85
N PRO A 437 4.84 -9.17 20.78
CA PRO A 437 4.76 -10.56 20.30
C PRO A 437 3.92 -11.47 21.19
N ASP A 438 3.43 -12.57 20.60
CA ASP A 438 2.65 -13.57 21.31
C ASP A 438 3.47 -14.14 22.49
N GLY A 439 2.84 -14.24 23.67
CA GLY A 439 3.51 -14.67 24.90
C GLY A 439 4.20 -13.53 25.69
N MET A 440 4.15 -12.29 25.20
CA MET A 440 4.56 -11.09 25.94
C MET A 440 3.36 -10.17 26.23
N ASN A 441 3.45 -9.40 27.31
CA ASN A 441 2.59 -8.25 27.55
C ASN A 441 3.34 -6.93 27.26
N LEU A 442 2.60 -5.81 27.25
CA LEU A 442 3.14 -4.47 27.01
C LEU A 442 4.40 -4.15 27.83
N TYR A 443 4.37 -4.44 29.13
CA TYR A 443 5.48 -4.16 30.04
C TYR A 443 6.74 -4.93 29.65
N GLN A 444 6.58 -6.20 29.25
CA GLN A 444 7.69 -7.04 28.84
C GLN A 444 8.30 -6.56 27.52
N GLY A 445 7.47 -6.18 26.54
CA GLY A 445 7.95 -5.66 25.26
C GLY A 445 8.76 -4.37 25.43
N VAL A 446 8.21 -3.40 26.17
CA VAL A 446 8.92 -2.13 26.45
C VAL A 446 10.20 -2.37 27.25
N ARG A 447 10.17 -3.22 28.30
CA ARG A 447 11.40 -3.58 29.07
C ARG A 447 12.43 -4.38 28.28
N ALA A 448 12.03 -5.01 27.18
CA ALA A 448 12.95 -5.68 26.27
C ALA A 448 13.69 -4.68 25.36
N GLY A 449 13.24 -3.41 25.31
CA GLY A 449 13.88 -2.32 24.58
C GLY A 449 13.07 -1.77 23.40
N MET A 450 11.77 -2.09 23.30
CA MET A 450 10.92 -1.45 22.28
C MET A 450 10.75 0.04 22.57
N ASP A 451 11.08 0.89 21.59
CA ASP A 451 10.92 2.35 21.69
C ASP A 451 9.47 2.79 21.44
N GLN A 452 8.77 2.04 20.59
CA GLN A 452 7.39 2.35 20.19
C GLN A 452 6.52 1.09 20.18
N VAL A 453 5.23 1.29 20.45
CA VAL A 453 4.22 0.24 20.35
C VAL A 453 3.17 0.68 19.37
N ASN A 454 2.92 -0.15 18.36
CA ASN A 454 1.85 0.09 17.42
C ASN A 454 0.56 -0.52 17.97
N HIS A 455 -0.54 0.16 17.73
CA HIS A 455 -1.92 -0.22 18.02
C HIS A 455 -2.34 -0.11 19.49
N LEU A 456 -3.38 0.68 19.76
CA LEU A 456 -3.91 0.86 21.11
C LEU A 456 -4.40 -0.41 21.82
N PRO A 457 -4.88 -1.48 21.16
CA PRO A 457 -5.26 -2.69 21.87
C PRO A 457 -4.13 -3.32 22.69
N TYR A 458 -2.86 -3.15 22.32
CA TYR A 458 -1.75 -3.61 23.16
C TYR A 458 -1.63 -2.80 24.45
N VAL A 459 -1.91 -1.49 24.42
CA VAL A 459 -2.02 -0.66 25.62
C VAL A 459 -3.25 -1.09 26.43
N GLY A 460 -4.41 -1.20 25.79
CA GLY A 460 -5.67 -1.62 26.41
C GLY A 460 -5.60 -3.01 27.07
N SER A 461 -4.72 -3.89 26.60
CA SER A 461 -4.55 -5.26 27.13
C SER A 461 -4.07 -5.29 28.60
N VAL A 462 -3.39 -4.24 29.06
CA VAL A 462 -2.87 -4.15 30.44
C VAL A 462 -3.68 -3.20 31.33
N LEU A 463 -4.78 -2.65 30.83
CA LEU A 463 -5.66 -1.77 31.59
C LEU A 463 -6.74 -2.56 32.32
N LYS A 464 -7.25 -1.98 33.42
CA LYS A 464 -8.44 -2.52 34.08
C LYS A 464 -9.65 -2.34 33.15
N ARG A 465 -10.48 -3.37 33.04
CA ARG A 465 -11.76 -3.33 32.33
C ARG A 465 -12.94 -3.28 33.30
N ASN A 466 -13.97 -2.55 32.91
CA ASN A 466 -15.30 -2.57 33.50
C ASN A 466 -16.08 -3.82 33.04
N PRO A 467 -17.23 -4.15 33.66
CA PRO A 467 -18.06 -5.28 33.24
C PRO A 467 -18.53 -5.22 31.78
N ASP A 468 -18.73 -4.02 31.23
CA ASP A 468 -19.11 -3.78 29.84
C ASP A 468 -17.92 -3.83 28.85
N ARG A 469 -16.73 -4.23 29.34
CA ARG A 469 -15.45 -4.32 28.61
C ARG A 469 -14.80 -2.97 28.28
N SER A 470 -15.40 -1.83 28.61
CA SER A 470 -14.73 -0.53 28.53
C SER A 470 -13.55 -0.45 29.50
N TYR A 471 -12.57 0.39 29.21
CA TYR A 471 -11.42 0.58 30.11
C TYR A 471 -11.75 1.53 31.27
N ASN A 472 -11.29 1.16 32.47
CA ASN A 472 -11.33 2.02 33.65
C ASN A 472 -10.01 2.76 33.78
N PHE A 473 -10.00 4.05 33.42
CA PHE A 473 -8.78 4.86 33.40
C PHE A 473 -8.31 5.35 34.78
N THR A 474 -9.18 5.35 35.79
CA THR A 474 -8.87 5.82 37.14
C THR A 474 -8.44 4.69 38.09
N ASP A 475 -8.61 3.43 37.68
CA ASP A 475 -8.10 2.28 38.42
C ASP A 475 -6.58 2.32 38.55
N THR A 476 -6.07 1.89 39.71
CA THR A 476 -4.62 1.87 40.01
C THR A 476 -3.80 1.07 39.00
N THR A 477 -4.37 0.02 38.40
CA THR A 477 -3.72 -0.78 37.35
C THR A 477 -3.49 0.05 36.09
N SER A 478 -4.50 0.80 35.65
CA SER A 478 -4.43 1.65 34.46
C SER A 478 -3.49 2.83 34.67
N LEU A 479 -3.58 3.49 35.83
CA LEU A 479 -2.67 4.59 36.20
C LEU A 479 -1.21 4.14 36.23
N ARG A 480 -0.93 2.90 36.69
CA ARG A 480 0.40 2.31 36.65
C ARG A 480 0.90 2.10 35.22
N ALA A 481 0.03 1.66 34.31
CA ALA A 481 0.38 1.48 32.89
C ALA A 481 0.77 2.82 32.24
N PHE A 482 -0.01 3.88 32.47
CA PHE A 482 0.28 5.21 31.92
C PHE A 482 1.59 5.79 32.46
N ARG A 483 1.82 5.67 33.77
CA ARG A 483 3.07 6.09 34.39
C ARG A 483 4.26 5.34 33.79
N PHE A 484 4.15 4.02 33.66
CA PHE A 484 5.20 3.19 33.07
C PHE A 484 5.53 3.61 31.63
N LEU A 485 4.53 3.85 30.77
CA LEU A 485 4.76 4.30 29.40
C LEU A 485 5.44 5.67 29.35
N LYS A 486 5.03 6.60 30.21
CA LYS A 486 5.65 7.93 30.33
C LYS A 486 7.11 7.84 30.77
N GLU A 487 7.38 7.12 31.86
CA GLU A 487 8.72 6.95 32.43
C GLU A 487 9.66 6.20 31.49
N SER A 488 9.12 5.30 30.68
CA SER A 488 9.89 4.56 29.67
C SER A 488 10.07 5.34 28.37
N HIS A 489 9.52 6.56 28.27
CA HIS A 489 9.50 7.38 27.04
C HIS A 489 8.95 6.62 25.81
N THR A 490 8.03 5.68 26.02
CA THR A 490 7.46 4.88 24.94
C THR A 490 6.57 5.75 24.05
N VAL A 491 6.79 5.67 22.75
CA VAL A 491 5.91 6.31 21.75
C VAL A 491 4.76 5.36 21.41
N ILE A 492 3.55 5.89 21.40
CA ILE A 492 2.36 5.14 21.00
C ILE A 492 1.90 5.61 19.63
N ASP A 493 1.68 4.64 18.76
CA ASP A 493 1.06 4.81 17.46
C ASP A 493 -0.33 4.15 17.51
N PRO A 494 -1.42 4.93 17.67
CA PRO A 494 -2.73 4.41 18.04
C PRO A 494 -3.43 3.54 17.00
N THR A 495 -3.33 3.90 15.72
CA THR A 495 -4.05 3.30 14.58
C THR A 495 -5.56 3.12 14.84
N LEU A 496 -6.25 4.15 15.32
CA LEU A 496 -7.69 4.06 15.63
C LEU A 496 -8.55 3.75 14.41
N GLY A 497 -8.23 4.32 13.24
CA GLY A 497 -9.02 4.19 12.02
C GLY A 497 -9.22 2.74 11.58
N VAL A 498 -8.19 1.89 11.66
CA VAL A 498 -8.33 0.46 11.30
C VAL A 498 -9.26 -0.26 12.28
N TYR A 499 -9.24 0.09 13.57
CA TYR A 499 -10.16 -0.46 14.56
C TYR A 499 -11.58 0.08 14.43
N GLU A 500 -11.75 1.29 13.89
CA GLU A 500 -13.06 1.82 13.51
C GLU A 500 -13.67 0.98 12.38
N ILE A 501 -12.87 0.70 11.33
CA ILE A 501 -13.30 -0.09 10.16
C ILE A 501 -13.60 -1.54 10.54
N ILE A 502 -12.77 -2.16 11.39
CA ILE A 502 -13.00 -3.54 11.83
C ILE A 502 -14.16 -3.61 12.84
N GLY A 503 -14.33 -2.57 13.66
CA GLY A 503 -15.32 -2.52 14.74
C GLY A 503 -16.71 -2.00 14.36
N ARG A 504 -16.90 -1.52 13.12
CA ARG A 504 -18.20 -1.05 12.61
C ARG A 504 -19.08 -2.20 12.11
N SER A 505 -20.38 -1.93 12.04
CA SER A 505 -21.31 -2.80 11.33
C SER A 505 -21.17 -2.60 9.82
N THR A 506 -21.26 -3.68 9.04
CA THR A 506 -21.34 -3.58 7.57
C THR A 506 -22.62 -2.86 7.09
N GLN A 507 -23.60 -2.66 7.97
CA GLN A 507 -24.82 -1.88 7.70
C GLN A 507 -24.72 -0.40 8.07
N ASP A 508 -23.66 0.02 8.77
CA ASP A 508 -23.49 1.43 9.12
C ASP A 508 -23.25 2.26 7.86
N ASP A 509 -23.49 3.58 7.91
CA ASP A 509 -23.14 4.45 6.80
C ASP A 509 -21.60 4.60 6.71
N ILE A 510 -21.01 4.08 5.65
CA ILE A 510 -19.55 4.12 5.42
C ILE A 510 -19.04 5.56 5.19
N THR A 511 -19.93 6.47 4.77
CA THR A 511 -19.55 7.88 4.53
C THR A 511 -19.24 8.66 5.80
N GLN A 512 -19.57 8.12 6.97
CA GLN A 512 -19.14 8.67 8.26
C GLN A 512 -17.62 8.56 8.47
N LEU A 513 -16.99 7.54 7.89
CA LEU A 513 -15.54 7.34 7.94
C LEU A 513 -14.85 8.02 6.75
N GLU A 514 -15.44 7.90 5.57
CA GLU A 514 -14.94 8.50 4.33
C GLU A 514 -16.05 9.25 3.59
N PRO A 515 -16.22 10.57 3.83
CA PRO A 515 -17.28 11.36 3.20
C PRO A 515 -17.24 11.38 1.67
N ALA A 516 -16.06 11.14 1.06
CA ALA A 516 -15.89 11.02 -0.38
C ALA A 516 -15.97 9.57 -0.87
N PHE A 517 -16.64 8.66 -0.14
CA PHE A 517 -16.63 7.22 -0.42
C PHE A 517 -16.95 6.88 -1.88
N ALA A 518 -17.97 7.52 -2.44
CA ALA A 518 -18.41 7.31 -3.83
C ALA A 518 -17.36 7.72 -4.88
N LYS A 519 -16.34 8.50 -4.49
CA LYS A 519 -15.22 8.88 -5.37
C LYS A 519 -14.09 7.88 -5.37
N LEU A 520 -14.10 6.88 -4.49
CA LEU A 520 -13.07 5.86 -4.50
C LEU A 520 -13.16 5.04 -5.79
N PRO A 521 -12.03 4.48 -6.25
CA PRO A 521 -12.03 3.41 -7.24
C PRO A 521 -13.04 2.30 -6.87
N PRO A 522 -13.85 1.78 -7.81
CA PRO A 522 -14.86 0.75 -7.50
C PRO A 522 -14.32 -0.49 -6.75
N PRO A 523 -13.11 -1.01 -7.05
CA PRO A 523 -12.55 -2.11 -6.27
C PRO A 523 -12.33 -1.77 -4.79
N LEU A 524 -11.95 -0.53 -4.46
CA LEU A 524 -11.85 -0.10 -3.06
C LEU A 524 -13.22 0.04 -2.41
N GLN A 525 -14.22 0.53 -3.14
CA GLN A 525 -15.59 0.60 -2.61
C GLN A 525 -16.10 -0.80 -2.25
N ALA A 526 -15.90 -1.78 -3.14
CA ALA A 526 -16.27 -3.17 -2.88
C ALA A 526 -15.52 -3.76 -1.68
N LEU A 527 -14.22 -3.45 -1.55
CA LEU A 527 -13.41 -3.87 -0.40
C LEU A 527 -13.97 -3.31 0.92
N PHE A 528 -14.06 -1.99 1.04
CA PHE A 528 -14.37 -1.33 2.32
C PHE A 528 -15.83 -1.47 2.74
N ILE A 529 -16.79 -1.60 1.81
CA ILE A 529 -18.19 -1.81 2.21
C ILE A 529 -18.41 -3.18 2.84
N SER A 530 -17.55 -4.15 2.52
CA SER A 530 -17.58 -5.50 3.10
C SER A 530 -16.76 -5.63 4.39
N MET A 531 -15.96 -4.62 4.75
CA MET A 531 -15.19 -4.62 5.99
C MET A 531 -16.04 -4.18 7.19
N GLY A 532 -15.85 -4.89 8.31
CA GLY A 532 -16.63 -4.74 9.53
C GLY A 532 -17.17 -6.09 9.99
N GLY A 533 -18.12 -6.06 10.93
CA GLY A 533 -18.80 -7.26 11.43
C GLY A 533 -20.32 -7.20 11.28
N ASP A 534 -20.98 -8.31 11.62
CA ASP A 534 -22.43 -8.34 11.78
C ASP A 534 -22.87 -7.38 12.91
N PRO A 535 -23.98 -6.63 12.75
CA PRO A 535 -24.48 -5.70 13.76
C PRO A 535 -24.54 -6.27 15.20
N LYS A 536 -24.89 -7.54 15.38
CA LYS A 536 -24.99 -8.17 16.70
C LYS A 536 -23.63 -8.43 17.31
N GLU A 537 -22.66 -8.84 16.49
CA GLU A 537 -21.29 -9.13 16.92
C GLU A 537 -20.58 -7.84 17.36
N VAL A 538 -20.72 -6.77 16.57
CA VAL A 538 -20.02 -5.49 16.84
C VAL A 538 -20.65 -4.69 17.98
N ALA A 539 -21.93 -4.88 18.27
CA ALA A 539 -22.61 -4.19 19.37
C ALA A 539 -21.92 -4.43 20.73
N GLY A 540 -21.41 -5.65 20.97
CA GLY A 540 -20.67 -6.00 22.18
C GLY A 540 -19.25 -5.43 22.25
N PHE A 541 -18.69 -4.98 21.13
CA PHE A 541 -17.37 -4.34 21.06
C PHE A 541 -17.44 -2.82 21.24
N ARG A 542 -18.60 -2.21 20.98
CA ARG A 542 -18.77 -0.74 20.96
C ARG A 542 -18.33 -0.02 22.25
N PRO A 543 -18.64 -0.50 23.48
CA PRO A 543 -18.12 0.14 24.70
C PRO A 543 -16.60 0.11 24.79
N GLN A 544 -15.99 -1.02 24.41
CA GLN A 544 -14.53 -1.16 24.36
C GLN A 544 -13.92 -0.21 23.32
N TYR A 545 -14.49 -0.14 22.11
CA TYR A 545 -14.03 0.77 21.06
C TYR A 545 -14.13 2.24 21.47
N ASN A 546 -15.25 2.67 22.05
CA ASN A 546 -15.41 4.04 22.54
C ASN A 546 -14.34 4.39 23.59
N SER A 547 -14.00 3.44 24.47
CA SER A 547 -12.89 3.63 25.41
C SER A 547 -11.50 3.57 24.74
N LEU A 548 -11.31 2.87 23.62
CA LEU A 548 -10.08 2.96 22.81
C LEU A 548 -9.91 4.38 22.25
N VAL A 549 -10.98 4.99 21.72
CA VAL A 549 -10.94 6.38 21.25
C VAL A 549 -10.54 7.32 22.38
N GLN A 550 -11.22 7.26 23.53
CA GLN A 550 -10.91 8.08 24.70
C GLN A 550 -9.48 7.89 25.25
N LEU A 551 -8.92 6.68 25.12
CA LEU A 551 -7.58 6.35 25.59
C LEU A 551 -6.49 7.24 24.95
N VAL A 552 -6.69 7.73 23.72
CA VAL A 552 -5.75 8.68 23.08
C VAL A 552 -5.58 9.92 23.94
N LYS A 553 -6.68 10.57 24.34
CA LYS A 553 -6.63 11.78 25.18
C LYS A 553 -6.05 11.48 26.56
N VAL A 554 -6.41 10.34 27.15
CA VAL A 554 -5.88 9.92 28.45
C VAL A 554 -4.36 9.76 28.39
N LEU A 555 -3.84 9.06 27.38
CA LEU A 555 -2.39 8.89 27.20
C LEU A 555 -1.69 10.24 26.96
N TYR A 556 -2.28 11.10 26.13
CA TYR A 556 -1.75 12.43 25.85
C TYR A 556 -1.65 13.27 27.14
N ASP A 557 -2.71 13.30 27.95
CA ASP A 557 -2.75 14.04 29.23
C ASP A 557 -1.77 13.53 30.27
N GLN A 558 -1.46 12.23 30.24
CA GLN A 558 -0.45 11.63 31.09
C GLN A 558 0.98 11.96 30.62
N GLY A 559 1.14 12.56 29.44
CA GLY A 559 2.42 12.93 28.84
C GLY A 559 3.09 11.80 28.07
N VAL A 560 2.33 10.79 27.63
CA VAL A 560 2.82 9.76 26.71
C VAL A 560 2.90 10.35 25.30
N THR A 561 3.98 10.08 24.58
CA THR A 561 4.14 10.61 23.22
C THR A 561 3.25 9.84 22.25
N ILE A 562 2.45 10.56 21.46
CA ILE A 562 1.55 9.99 20.46
C ILE A 562 1.95 10.47 19.07
N VAL A 563 2.04 9.54 18.12
CA VAL A 563 2.18 9.83 16.69
C VAL A 563 0.97 9.28 15.94
N ALA A 564 0.48 10.02 14.94
CA ALA A 564 -0.62 9.54 14.11
C ALA A 564 -0.11 8.52 13.09
N GLY A 565 -0.78 7.37 13.01
CA GLY A 565 -0.53 6.31 12.04
C GLY A 565 -1.82 5.57 11.72
N THR A 566 -1.95 5.03 10.51
CA THR A 566 -3.23 4.50 10.00
C THR A 566 -3.30 2.97 9.89
N ASP A 567 -2.15 2.30 9.88
CA ASP A 567 -1.91 0.89 9.56
C ASP A 567 -2.29 0.58 8.11
N MET A 568 -3.59 0.47 7.85
CA MET A 568 -4.16 0.34 6.52
C MET A 568 -5.60 0.85 6.58
N GLY A 569 -6.10 1.40 5.48
CA GLY A 569 -7.44 1.98 5.40
C GLY A 569 -7.66 2.63 4.04
N PHE A 570 -8.59 3.57 3.95
CA PHE A 570 -8.76 4.41 2.76
C PHE A 570 -7.43 5.06 2.35
N PRO A 571 -6.86 4.70 1.18
CA PRO A 571 -5.55 5.17 0.78
C PRO A 571 -5.50 6.70 0.73
N GLY A 572 -4.47 7.28 1.36
CA GLY A 572 -4.32 8.72 1.52
C GLY A 572 -5.18 9.33 2.64
N THR A 573 -6.51 9.14 2.61
CA THR A 573 -7.44 9.88 3.48
C THR A 573 -7.64 9.30 4.88
N SER A 574 -7.08 8.12 5.17
CA SER A 574 -7.17 7.52 6.52
C SER A 574 -6.53 8.40 7.59
N LEU A 575 -5.49 9.16 7.27
CA LEU A 575 -4.83 10.05 8.24
C LEU A 575 -5.76 11.19 8.67
N ASP A 576 -6.59 11.71 7.75
CA ASP A 576 -7.60 12.71 8.08
C ASP A 576 -8.57 12.16 9.13
N ARG A 577 -9.04 10.92 8.92
CA ARG A 577 -9.95 10.26 9.87
C ARG A 577 -9.29 9.96 11.21
N GLU A 578 -8.03 9.54 11.21
CA GLU A 578 -7.25 9.32 12.43
C GLU A 578 -7.19 10.60 13.29
N LEU A 579 -6.92 11.76 12.66
CA LEU A 579 -6.88 13.05 13.35
C LEU A 579 -8.26 13.53 13.83
N GLU A 580 -9.33 13.26 13.07
CA GLU A 580 -10.70 13.50 13.49
C GLU A 580 -11.05 12.69 14.75
N LEU A 581 -10.63 11.42 14.80
CA LEU A 581 -10.81 10.55 15.96
C LEU A 581 -10.03 11.06 17.18
N TYR A 582 -8.85 11.65 16.99
CA TYR A 582 -8.09 12.26 18.08
C TYR A 582 -8.79 13.49 18.65
N VAL A 583 -9.38 14.33 17.79
CA VAL A 583 -10.20 15.46 18.23
C VAL A 583 -11.48 14.96 18.92
N GLN A 584 -12.11 13.91 18.42
CA GLN A 584 -13.26 13.26 19.07
C GLN A 584 -12.89 12.68 20.45
N ALA A 585 -11.67 12.18 20.62
CA ALA A 585 -11.15 11.75 21.91
C ALA A 585 -10.94 12.90 22.90
N GLY A 586 -10.82 14.14 22.40
CA GLY A 586 -10.69 15.36 23.19
C GLY A 586 -9.36 16.11 23.01
N LEU A 587 -8.49 15.71 22.07
CA LEU A 587 -7.35 16.55 21.70
C LEU A 587 -7.86 17.83 21.04
N THR A 588 -7.17 18.96 21.25
CA THR A 588 -7.44 20.14 20.43
C THR A 588 -6.99 19.88 18.99
N PRO A 589 -7.56 20.58 17.98
CA PRO A 589 -7.11 20.43 16.61
C PRO A 589 -5.60 20.68 16.40
N LEU A 590 -5.01 21.60 17.17
CA LEU A 590 -3.55 21.80 17.17
C LEU A 590 -2.80 20.57 17.67
N GLN A 591 -3.23 20.01 18.79
CA GLN A 591 -2.59 18.82 19.38
C GLN A 591 -2.68 17.63 18.41
N ALA A 592 -3.85 17.40 17.81
CA ALA A 592 -4.02 16.37 16.79
C ALA A 592 -3.07 16.62 15.60
N LEU A 593 -3.05 17.83 15.04
CA LEU A 593 -2.17 18.18 13.91
C LEU A 593 -0.67 17.99 14.25
N GLN A 594 -0.26 18.28 15.48
CA GLN A 594 1.11 18.05 15.94
C GLN A 594 1.50 16.57 15.93
N THR A 595 0.56 15.64 16.17
CA THR A 595 0.82 14.19 16.10
C THR A 595 1.11 13.69 14.68
N ALA A 596 0.75 14.46 13.65
CA ALA A 596 0.98 14.17 12.23
C ALA A 596 1.96 15.15 11.57
N THR A 597 2.69 15.97 12.33
CA THR A 597 3.66 16.95 11.78
C THR A 597 4.95 16.97 12.61
N ILE A 598 5.03 17.83 13.62
CA ILE A 598 6.28 18.05 14.37
C ILE A 598 6.63 16.89 15.32
N THR A 599 5.64 16.23 15.92
CA THR A 599 5.89 15.12 16.85
C THR A 599 6.57 13.94 16.16
N PRO A 600 6.07 13.41 15.03
CA PRO A 600 6.75 12.33 14.33
C PRO A 600 8.12 12.75 13.78
N ALA A 601 8.26 14.00 13.32
CA ALA A 601 9.57 14.53 12.91
C ALA A 601 10.59 14.49 14.06
N ARG A 602 10.20 14.85 15.30
CA ARG A 602 11.07 14.74 16.49
C ARG A 602 11.37 13.30 16.85
N VAL A 603 10.36 12.44 16.87
CA VAL A 603 10.50 11.00 17.18
C VAL A 603 11.49 10.33 16.21
N MET A 604 11.43 10.70 14.93
CA MET A 604 12.33 10.17 13.90
C MET A 604 13.62 10.99 13.70
N LYS A 605 13.87 11.98 14.57
CA LYS A 605 15.06 12.86 14.55
C LYS A 605 15.26 13.63 13.23
N GLN A 606 14.16 14.03 12.60
CA GLN A 606 14.10 14.82 11.36
C GLN A 606 13.50 16.23 11.55
N ASP A 607 13.26 16.64 12.79
CA ASP A 607 12.67 17.93 13.14
C ASP A 607 13.55 19.12 12.75
N LYS A 608 14.84 18.92 12.51
CA LYS A 608 15.72 19.96 11.94
C LYS A 608 15.48 20.19 10.45
N GLN A 609 14.88 19.23 9.75
CA GLN A 609 14.67 19.28 8.30
C GLN A 609 13.20 19.43 7.91
N SER A 610 12.25 18.91 8.70
CA SER A 610 10.83 18.87 8.35
C SER A 610 9.94 18.95 9.61
N GLY A 611 8.62 18.83 9.44
CA GLY A 611 7.62 18.81 10.51
C GLY A 611 7.07 20.18 10.95
N SER A 612 7.60 21.28 10.41
CA SER A 612 7.10 22.65 10.64
C SER A 612 7.47 23.58 9.47
N ILE A 613 6.78 24.73 9.38
CA ILE A 613 7.06 25.76 8.36
C ILE A 613 8.05 26.77 8.94
N GLU A 614 9.35 26.53 8.72
CA GLU A 614 10.44 27.40 9.20
C GLU A 614 11.47 27.64 8.10
N VAL A 615 12.09 28.81 8.09
CA VAL A 615 13.17 29.13 7.15
C VAL A 615 14.34 28.15 7.33
N GLY A 616 14.86 27.63 6.22
CA GLY A 616 15.94 26.65 6.16
C GLY A 616 15.49 25.19 6.10
N LYS A 617 14.23 24.90 6.48
CA LYS A 617 13.65 23.55 6.39
C LYS A 617 13.25 23.18 4.97
N GLN A 618 13.05 21.89 4.74
CA GLN A 618 12.50 21.35 3.50
C GLN A 618 11.10 21.91 3.28
N ALA A 619 10.80 22.27 2.04
CA ALA A 619 9.48 22.71 1.61
C ALA A 619 8.56 21.51 1.37
N ASP A 620 8.12 20.91 2.47
CA ASP A 620 7.02 19.95 2.52
C ASP A 620 5.82 20.68 3.14
N LEU A 621 4.85 21.05 2.31
CA LEU A 621 3.77 21.99 2.67
C LEU A 621 2.43 21.53 2.09
N VAL A 622 1.35 21.82 2.81
CA VAL A 622 -0.02 21.55 2.35
C VAL A 622 -0.83 22.83 2.45
N LEU A 623 -1.45 23.22 1.34
CA LEU A 623 -2.40 24.32 1.33
C LEU A 623 -3.81 23.76 1.43
N VAL A 624 -4.53 24.12 2.49
CA VAL A 624 -5.88 23.65 2.75
C VAL A 624 -6.88 24.80 2.69
N ASP A 625 -8.07 24.49 2.20
CA ASP A 625 -9.20 25.42 2.15
C ASP A 625 -9.94 25.44 3.49
N GLY A 626 -9.81 26.56 4.21
CA GLY A 626 -10.30 26.75 5.57
C GLY A 626 -9.20 26.80 6.63
N ASN A 627 -9.60 26.72 7.90
CA ASN A 627 -8.72 26.75 9.07
C ASN A 627 -8.80 25.41 9.84
N PRO A 628 -7.75 24.57 9.82
CA PRO A 628 -7.76 23.31 10.54
C PRO A 628 -7.78 23.47 12.07
N LEU A 629 -7.44 24.64 12.62
CA LEU A 629 -7.55 24.89 14.06
C LEU A 629 -8.98 25.13 14.54
N GLU A 630 -9.87 25.57 13.66
CA GLU A 630 -11.31 25.72 13.95
C GLU A 630 -12.05 24.41 13.69
N LYS A 631 -11.69 23.71 12.60
CA LYS A 631 -12.31 22.46 12.18
C LYS A 631 -11.27 21.55 11.54
N ILE A 632 -10.88 20.48 12.24
CA ILE A 632 -9.82 19.56 11.79
C ILE A 632 -10.13 18.94 10.42
N GLN A 633 -11.41 18.73 10.10
CA GLN A 633 -11.87 18.21 8.80
C GLN A 633 -11.50 19.08 7.60
N ASN A 634 -11.06 20.33 7.82
CA ASN A 634 -10.53 21.16 6.73
C ASN A 634 -9.25 20.56 6.11
N LEU A 635 -8.55 19.64 6.78
CA LEU A 635 -7.42 18.91 6.22
C LEU A 635 -7.79 18.08 4.97
N ARG A 636 -9.03 17.59 4.87
CA ARG A 636 -9.52 16.89 3.68
C ARG A 636 -9.60 17.78 2.43
N ARG A 637 -9.58 19.11 2.60
CA ARG A 637 -9.78 20.10 1.52
C ARG A 637 -8.45 20.60 0.96
N VAL A 638 -7.58 19.67 0.59
CA VAL A 638 -6.25 19.97 0.02
C VAL A 638 -6.38 20.64 -1.35
N LYS A 639 -5.70 21.78 -1.51
CA LYS A 639 -5.65 22.58 -2.75
C LYS A 639 -4.29 22.55 -3.43
N LEU A 640 -3.23 22.36 -2.66
CA LEU A 640 -1.86 22.21 -3.16
C LEU A 640 -1.08 21.35 -2.18
N VAL A 641 -0.22 20.48 -2.72
CA VAL A 641 0.86 19.86 -1.95
C VAL A 641 2.19 20.27 -2.54
N VAL A 642 3.11 20.69 -1.69
CA VAL A 642 4.51 20.88 -2.04
C VAL A 642 5.30 19.80 -1.34
N LYS A 643 6.07 19.02 -2.10
CA LYS A 643 6.97 17.99 -1.57
C LYS A 643 8.35 18.20 -2.17
N ASP A 644 9.36 18.32 -1.33
CA ASP A 644 10.72 18.72 -1.73
C ASP A 644 10.74 19.99 -2.61
N GLY A 645 9.86 20.95 -2.32
CA GLY A 645 9.69 22.19 -3.10
C GLY A 645 9.01 22.05 -4.46
N ARG A 646 8.58 20.84 -4.86
CA ARG A 646 7.83 20.61 -6.09
C ARG A 646 6.33 20.68 -5.79
N ALA A 647 5.61 21.49 -6.56
CA ALA A 647 4.16 21.62 -6.46
C ALA A 647 3.44 20.45 -7.15
N TYR A 648 2.44 19.87 -6.47
CA TYR A 648 1.56 18.81 -6.94
C TYR A 648 0.11 19.27 -6.81
N ASP A 649 -0.65 19.08 -7.88
CA ASP A 649 -2.11 19.29 -7.90
C ASP A 649 -2.83 18.06 -7.31
N PRO A 650 -3.51 18.20 -6.16
CA PRO A 650 -4.21 17.09 -5.52
C PRO A 650 -5.28 16.44 -6.40
N ALA A 651 -5.97 17.21 -7.25
CA ALA A 651 -7.00 16.65 -8.15
C ALA A 651 -6.37 15.70 -9.17
N ARG A 652 -5.24 16.11 -9.76
CA ARG A 652 -4.45 15.26 -10.64
C ARG A 652 -3.92 14.01 -9.93
N MET A 653 -3.44 14.15 -8.71
CA MET A 653 -2.96 13.01 -7.91
C MET A 653 -4.09 12.01 -7.62
N ARG A 654 -5.31 12.47 -7.31
CA ARG A 654 -6.49 11.60 -7.18
C ARG A 654 -6.75 10.81 -8.46
N THR A 655 -6.74 11.47 -9.61
CA THR A 655 -6.94 10.81 -10.92
C THR A 655 -5.89 9.73 -11.18
N LEU A 656 -4.61 9.99 -10.87
CA LEU A 656 -3.54 8.99 -11.02
C LEU A 656 -3.76 7.77 -10.12
N ALA A 657 -4.25 7.98 -8.90
CA ALA A 657 -4.62 6.91 -7.98
C ALA A 657 -5.97 6.23 -8.35
N GLY A 658 -6.62 6.66 -9.44
CA GLY A 658 -7.88 6.08 -9.93
C GLY A 658 -9.15 6.58 -9.23
N TYR A 659 -9.05 7.63 -8.41
CA TYR A 659 -10.19 8.26 -7.76
C TYR A 659 -10.95 9.11 -8.78
N GLN A 660 -12.27 9.19 -8.61
CA GLN A 660 -13.13 10.06 -9.40
C GLN A 660 -12.95 11.53 -8.96
N PRO A 661 -13.04 12.50 -9.90
CA PRO A 661 -12.79 13.92 -9.63
C PRO A 661 -13.74 14.56 -8.60
#